data_AF-A0A925TJB1-F1
#
_entry.id   AF-A0A925TJB1-F1
#
_cell.length_a   1.000
_cell.length_b   1.000
_cell.length_c   1.000
_cell.angle_alpha   90.00
_cell.angle_beta   90.00
_cell.angle_gamma   90.00
#
_symmetry.space_group_name_H-M   'P 1'
#
loop_
_entity.id
_entity.type
_entity.pdbx_description
1 polymer ?
#
loop_
_entity_poly.entity_id
_entity_poly.type
_entity_poly.pdbx_seq_one_letter_code
_entity_poly.pdbx_strand_id
1 'polypeptide(L)'
;MKRIIPLIVLLLGALYLASPLFKKSKSDFDLAAFGKIPVVANGRTKPLDSVARNTLLLLQGRQRVVTPDGTKLTPNQWLLDVFFRPELADTYQHFEVVHPGVLDVLNLTIADGAGKKRFSYQQLVPKLEEIDRQAGLAAGVEAPVRTSYQRAVLNLRSHVILYQQLKHSLVAPDGSDFLGDLLRLQDNLAASVEAVRNRNSGKPADAALAASTLDLGAKFLRMSEIGNLLVIPPAPGAADPSWQKSGQALLNTFQNGSVNIHALTFAGLQQTWKNQRPEQFNTLLAKHRAESERAFADILKKTDAETRFNQAEPFYTSMSLYVLAFLLAVFSWLKWPETLQRSAYYLILLAWVATTAGILTRMWLEGRPPVTNLYSSALFVGWGSVGLCLILEKIFKNGIGSVAAGLTGFCTLLIAHHLSLTGDTLEMMRAVLDSNFWLATHVIIITVGYAATYLAGFLAIIYVVMGVFTPWLNKEFDPRSAVVIAPISPVLAGITAATHVKGETNGSALNRMVYGIICFATLFSLVGTILGGIWADQSWGRFWGWDPKENGALIIVIWNAIILHARWGGLARTRGIMALAIFGNIVTSWSWFGTNMLGVGLHSYGFMDQAFVALVLFVASQLILIGLAYIPAAKWRSAAVIK
;
A
#
# COMPACT_ATOMS: atom_id res chain seq x y z
N MET A 1 8.19 -0.84 41.39
CA MET A 1 8.54 -1.32 40.03
C MET A 1 7.33 -1.68 39.16
N LYS A 2 6.39 -2.53 39.60
CA LYS A 2 5.24 -3.02 38.78
C LYS A 2 4.34 -1.96 38.13
N ARG A 3 4.24 -0.75 38.71
CA ARG A 3 3.45 0.38 38.16
C ARG A 3 4.17 1.18 37.06
N ILE A 4 5.51 1.11 36.99
CA ILE A 4 6.33 1.89 36.06
C ILE A 4 6.56 1.12 34.75
N ILE A 5 6.56 -0.21 34.80
CA ILE A 5 6.80 -1.10 33.65
C ILE A 5 5.91 -0.75 32.44
N PRO A 6 4.59 -0.53 32.57
CA PRO A 6 3.76 -0.18 31.41
C PRO A 6 4.17 1.13 30.73
N LEU A 7 4.65 2.11 31.51
CA LEU A 7 5.13 3.39 30.98
C LEU A 7 6.49 3.24 30.29
N ILE A 8 7.38 2.41 30.82
CA ILE A 8 8.65 2.07 30.17
C ILE A 8 8.39 1.37 28.83
N VAL A 9 7.49 0.38 28.81
CA VAL A 9 7.12 -0.34 27.59
C VAL A 9 6.51 0.62 26.56
N LEU A 10 5.63 1.53 26.99
CA LEU A 10 5.07 2.57 26.11
C LEU A 10 6.17 3.49 25.55
N LEU A 11 7.11 3.95 26.38
CA LEU A 11 8.21 4.80 25.95
C LEU A 11 9.13 4.08 24.95
N LEU A 12 9.48 2.82 25.21
CA LEU A 12 10.24 2.00 24.27
C LEU A 12 9.49 1.78 22.95
N GLY A 13 8.18 1.55 23.01
CA GLY A 13 7.33 1.46 21.83
C GLY A 13 7.32 2.77 21.02
N ALA A 14 7.23 3.92 21.70
CA ALA A 14 7.26 5.23 21.06
C ALA A 14 8.63 5.53 20.42
N LEU A 15 9.72 5.20 21.10
CA LEU A 15 11.07 5.29 20.55
C LEU A 15 11.25 4.37 19.34
N TYR A 16 10.70 3.15 19.38
CA TYR A 16 10.72 2.24 18.24
C TYR A 16 9.98 2.81 17.03
N LEU A 17 8.77 3.37 17.22
CA LEU A 17 8.02 4.05 16.15
C LEU A 17 8.78 5.23 15.56
N ALA A 18 9.49 6.00 16.39
CA ALA A 18 10.23 7.17 15.93
C ALA A 18 11.60 6.81 15.32
N SER A 19 12.15 5.63 15.63
CA SER A 19 13.49 5.21 15.22
C SER A 19 13.78 5.29 13.70
N PRO A 20 12.84 5.00 12.78
CA PRO A 20 13.10 5.10 11.34
C PRO A 20 13.36 6.53 10.88
N LEU A 21 12.74 7.53 11.52
CA LEU A 21 12.88 8.95 11.18
C LEU A 21 14.28 9.51 11.46
N PHE A 22 15.06 8.85 12.32
CA PHE A 22 16.41 9.29 12.70
C PHE A 22 17.52 8.60 11.90
N LYS A 23 17.19 7.70 10.96
CA LYS A 23 18.19 7.02 10.11
C LYS A 23 18.82 8.02 9.14
N LYS A 24 20.08 8.41 9.39
CA LYS A 24 20.88 9.20 8.44
C LYS A 24 21.48 8.30 7.35
N SER A 25 21.54 8.84 6.13
CA SER A 25 22.32 8.25 5.03
C SER A 25 23.80 8.24 5.39
N LYS A 26 24.51 7.16 5.05
CA LYS A 26 25.98 7.04 5.19
C LYS A 26 26.74 7.61 3.97
N SER A 27 26.04 8.21 3.02
CA SER A 27 26.59 8.73 1.77
C SER A 27 26.94 10.21 1.90
N ASP A 28 28.05 10.63 1.29
CA ASP A 28 28.44 12.04 1.17
C ASP A 28 27.50 12.83 0.24
N PHE A 29 26.84 12.12 -0.70
CA PHE A 29 25.74 12.67 -1.48
C PHE A 29 24.45 12.77 -0.65
N ASP A 30 23.75 13.90 -0.78
CA ASP A 30 22.44 14.13 -0.16
C ASP A 30 21.32 13.42 -0.95
N LEU A 31 21.29 12.10 -0.80
CA LEU A 31 20.28 11.22 -1.39
C LEU A 31 18.87 11.50 -0.85
N ALA A 32 18.76 12.12 0.33
CA ALA A 32 17.49 12.49 0.92
C ALA A 32 16.91 13.73 0.22
N ALA A 33 17.74 14.73 -0.10
CA ALA A 33 17.34 15.87 -0.91
C ALA A 33 16.97 15.46 -2.34
N PHE A 34 17.75 14.58 -2.98
CA PHE A 34 17.42 14.05 -4.30
C PHE A 34 16.06 13.34 -4.30
N GLY A 35 15.82 12.46 -3.31
CA GLY A 35 14.55 11.74 -3.20
C GLY A 35 13.33 12.65 -3.05
N LYS A 36 13.49 13.88 -2.55
CA LYS A 36 12.40 14.85 -2.36
C LYS A 36 12.05 15.65 -3.61
N ILE A 37 12.77 15.50 -4.71
CA ILE A 37 12.45 16.21 -5.96
C ILE A 37 11.03 15.81 -6.40
N PRO A 38 10.12 16.78 -6.60
CA PRO A 38 8.76 16.51 -7.02
C PRO A 38 8.72 16.13 -8.51
N VAL A 39 7.97 15.08 -8.84
CA VAL A 39 7.67 14.68 -10.22
C VAL A 39 6.21 14.29 -10.35
N VAL A 40 5.61 14.45 -11.53
CA VAL A 40 4.30 13.88 -11.82
C VAL A 40 4.48 12.53 -12.51
N ALA A 41 3.95 11.48 -11.86
CA ALA A 41 3.97 10.11 -12.35
C ALA A 41 2.59 9.48 -12.09
N ASN A 42 2.05 8.77 -13.09
CA ASN A 42 0.71 8.17 -13.04
C ASN A 42 -0.39 9.20 -12.62
N GLY A 43 -0.30 10.44 -13.12
CA GLY A 43 -1.31 11.48 -12.91
C GLY A 43 -1.28 12.19 -11.54
N ARG A 44 -0.30 11.89 -10.65
CA ARG A 44 -0.15 12.55 -9.34
C ARG A 44 1.28 13.04 -9.13
N THR A 45 1.43 14.23 -8.52
CA THR A 45 2.74 14.70 -8.04
C THR A 45 3.20 13.90 -6.82
N LYS A 46 4.41 13.35 -6.88
CA LYS A 46 5.03 12.55 -5.81
C LYS A 46 6.55 12.75 -5.79
N PRO A 47 7.23 12.47 -4.68
CA PRO A 47 8.69 12.55 -4.61
C PRO A 47 9.35 11.44 -5.44
N LEU A 48 10.56 11.68 -5.96
CA LEU A 48 11.38 10.66 -6.61
C LEU A 48 11.65 9.44 -5.72
N ASP A 49 11.69 9.60 -4.39
CA ASP A 49 11.81 8.49 -3.44
C ASP A 49 10.65 7.48 -3.59
N SER A 50 9.41 7.97 -3.76
CA SER A 50 8.26 7.10 -4.01
C SER A 50 8.38 6.40 -5.37
N VAL A 51 8.82 7.11 -6.41
CA VAL A 51 9.06 6.51 -7.74
C VAL A 51 10.10 5.39 -7.64
N ALA A 52 11.24 5.67 -6.99
CA ALA A 52 12.32 4.69 -6.83
C ALA A 52 11.85 3.42 -6.11
N ARG A 53 11.18 3.58 -4.97
CA ARG A 53 10.69 2.47 -4.15
C ARG A 53 9.64 1.62 -4.88
N ASN A 54 8.65 2.28 -5.47
CA ASN A 54 7.54 1.61 -6.12
C ASN A 54 8.01 0.89 -7.39
N THR A 55 8.90 1.51 -8.18
CA THR A 55 9.47 0.83 -9.35
C THR A 55 10.29 -0.37 -8.93
N LEU A 56 11.16 -0.28 -7.91
CA LEU A 56 11.92 -1.46 -7.45
C LEU A 56 11.03 -2.59 -6.94
N LEU A 57 9.93 -2.27 -6.25
CA LEU A 57 8.93 -3.27 -5.87
C LEU A 57 8.33 -3.95 -7.09
N LEU A 58 7.95 -3.20 -8.11
CA LEU A 58 7.42 -3.77 -9.36
C LEU A 58 8.46 -4.67 -10.05
N LEU A 59 9.69 -4.19 -10.22
CA LEU A 59 10.72 -4.91 -10.99
C LEU A 59 11.17 -6.21 -10.31
N GLN A 60 11.31 -6.25 -8.98
CA GLN A 60 11.93 -7.38 -8.26
C GLN A 60 11.31 -7.72 -6.88
N GLY A 61 10.15 -7.16 -6.54
CA GLY A 61 9.47 -7.41 -5.27
C GLY A 61 10.21 -6.90 -4.03
N ARG A 62 11.21 -6.01 -4.19
CA ARG A 62 12.05 -5.49 -3.09
C ARG A 62 12.50 -4.06 -3.34
N GLN A 63 12.54 -3.23 -2.30
CA GLN A 63 13.05 -1.84 -2.35
C GLN A 63 14.59 -1.75 -2.20
N ARG A 64 15.36 -2.69 -2.77
CA ARG A 64 16.84 -2.63 -2.75
C ARG A 64 17.42 -3.43 -3.92
N VAL A 65 18.49 -2.94 -4.52
CA VAL A 65 19.22 -3.65 -5.59
C VAL A 65 20.60 -4.05 -5.07
N VAL A 66 21.08 -5.19 -5.52
CA VAL A 66 22.45 -5.64 -5.28
C VAL A 66 23.20 -5.50 -6.60
N THR A 67 24.33 -4.80 -6.55
CA THR A 67 25.23 -4.63 -7.69
C THR A 67 26.04 -5.92 -7.93
N PRO A 68 26.68 -6.08 -9.10
CA PRO A 68 27.51 -7.25 -9.39
C PRO A 68 28.64 -7.51 -8.38
N ASP A 69 29.20 -6.45 -7.77
CA ASP A 69 30.21 -6.50 -6.71
C ASP A 69 29.63 -6.83 -5.31
N GLY A 70 28.32 -7.03 -5.18
CA GLY A 70 27.66 -7.38 -3.92
C GLY A 70 27.23 -6.20 -3.05
N THR A 71 27.49 -4.96 -3.49
CA THR A 71 27.08 -3.75 -2.80
C THR A 71 25.56 -3.58 -2.85
N LYS A 72 24.95 -3.20 -1.72
CA LYS A 72 23.50 -2.97 -1.62
C LYS A 72 23.20 -1.49 -1.82
N LEU A 73 22.45 -1.16 -2.86
CA LEU A 73 22.01 0.20 -3.15
C LEU A 73 20.66 0.50 -2.49
N THR A 74 20.54 1.72 -1.97
CA THR A 74 19.24 2.30 -1.59
C THR A 74 18.41 2.63 -2.84
N PRO A 75 17.06 2.77 -2.73
CA PRO A 75 16.23 3.13 -3.87
C PRO A 75 16.70 4.38 -4.62
N ASN A 76 17.09 5.43 -3.90
CA ASN A 76 17.52 6.69 -4.51
C ASN A 76 18.88 6.57 -5.21
N GLN A 77 19.82 5.79 -4.66
CA GLN A 77 21.09 5.50 -5.34
C GLN A 77 20.87 4.72 -6.62
N TRP A 78 20.02 3.69 -6.56
CA TRP A 78 19.66 2.92 -7.75
C TRP A 78 19.04 3.83 -8.82
N LEU A 79 18.08 4.69 -8.45
CA LEU A 79 17.42 5.57 -9.41
C LEU A 79 18.39 6.60 -10.01
N LEU A 80 19.34 7.11 -9.22
CA LEU A 80 20.43 7.96 -9.72
C LEU A 80 21.27 7.24 -10.77
N ASP A 81 21.64 5.98 -10.53
CA ASP A 81 22.38 5.20 -11.53
C ASP A 81 21.52 4.95 -12.77
N VAL A 82 20.23 4.66 -12.65
CA VAL A 82 19.33 4.50 -13.81
C VAL A 82 19.26 5.77 -14.66
N PHE A 83 19.16 6.94 -14.04
CA PHE A 83 19.11 8.20 -14.77
C PHE A 83 20.46 8.65 -15.32
N PHE A 84 21.53 8.48 -14.53
CA PHE A 84 22.79 9.17 -14.77
C PHE A 84 23.96 8.25 -15.10
N ARG A 85 23.87 6.95 -14.84
CA ARG A 85 24.85 5.92 -15.21
C ARG A 85 24.17 4.68 -15.77
N PRO A 86 23.34 4.81 -16.82
CA PRO A 86 22.59 3.68 -17.37
C PRO A 86 23.51 2.51 -17.78
N GLU A 87 24.73 2.79 -18.22
CA GLU A 87 25.76 1.79 -18.54
C GLU A 87 26.10 0.87 -17.37
N LEU A 88 26.09 1.41 -16.14
CA LEU A 88 26.33 0.65 -14.92
C LEU A 88 25.02 0.03 -14.43
N ALA A 89 23.95 0.82 -14.41
CA ALA A 89 22.64 0.36 -13.95
C ALA A 89 22.19 -0.88 -14.74
N ASP A 90 22.37 -0.91 -16.05
CA ASP A 90 21.94 -2.02 -16.91
C ASP A 90 22.54 -3.38 -16.52
N THR A 91 23.67 -3.40 -15.80
CA THR A 91 24.32 -4.61 -15.26
C THR A 91 23.66 -5.13 -13.99
N TYR A 92 22.88 -4.30 -13.30
CA TYR A 92 22.25 -4.64 -12.03
C TYR A 92 21.08 -5.60 -12.22
N GLN A 93 20.82 -6.42 -11.20
CA GLN A 93 19.87 -7.53 -11.26
C GLN A 93 18.46 -7.05 -10.88
N HIS A 94 17.81 -6.35 -11.81
CA HIS A 94 16.54 -5.63 -11.61
C HIS A 94 15.28 -6.46 -11.71
N PHE A 95 15.23 -7.45 -12.60
CA PHE A 95 13.98 -8.05 -13.06
C PHE A 95 13.78 -9.43 -12.47
N GLU A 96 12.73 -9.63 -11.68
CA GLU A 96 12.36 -10.96 -11.20
C GLU A 96 11.65 -11.77 -12.31
N VAL A 97 12.30 -12.83 -12.77
CA VAL A 97 11.78 -13.78 -13.76
C VAL A 97 11.81 -15.18 -13.14
N VAL A 98 10.64 -15.66 -12.72
CA VAL A 98 10.49 -16.94 -11.99
C VAL A 98 9.69 -17.99 -12.75
N HIS A 99 8.96 -17.60 -13.79
CA HIS A 99 8.08 -18.51 -14.50
C HIS A 99 8.90 -19.41 -15.45
N PRO A 100 8.86 -20.75 -15.31
CA PRO A 100 9.70 -21.67 -16.09
C PRO A 100 9.53 -21.47 -17.60
N GLY A 101 8.29 -21.41 -18.09
CA GLY A 101 8.05 -21.19 -19.53
C GLY A 101 8.58 -19.86 -20.07
N VAL A 102 8.72 -18.82 -19.24
CA VAL A 102 9.35 -17.55 -19.67
C VAL A 102 10.86 -17.73 -19.75
N LEU A 103 11.46 -18.40 -18.76
CA LEU A 103 12.89 -18.72 -18.78
C LEU A 103 13.28 -19.57 -20.00
N ASP A 104 12.48 -20.59 -20.30
CA ASP A 104 12.71 -21.49 -21.44
C ASP A 104 12.65 -20.73 -22.78
N VAL A 105 11.61 -19.92 -22.99
CA VAL A 105 11.44 -19.13 -24.23
C VAL A 105 12.55 -18.10 -24.41
N LEU A 106 13.02 -17.48 -23.32
CA LEU A 106 14.11 -16.52 -23.37
C LEU A 106 15.50 -17.18 -23.40
N ASN A 107 15.58 -18.51 -23.28
CA ASN A 107 16.81 -19.28 -23.12
C ASN A 107 17.68 -18.73 -21.97
N LEU A 108 17.05 -18.51 -20.82
CA LEU A 108 17.68 -18.07 -19.57
C LEU A 108 17.65 -19.21 -18.57
N THR A 109 18.75 -19.44 -17.85
CA THR A 109 18.76 -20.40 -16.75
C THR A 109 18.62 -19.69 -15.41
N ILE A 110 18.07 -20.38 -14.42
CA ILE A 110 18.04 -19.87 -13.04
C ILE A 110 19.45 -19.61 -12.48
N ALA A 111 20.50 -20.25 -13.01
CA ALA A 111 21.87 -20.03 -12.56
C ALA A 111 22.41 -18.65 -12.97
N ASP A 112 21.91 -18.11 -14.09
CA ASP A 112 22.33 -16.81 -14.63
C ASP A 112 21.77 -15.63 -13.81
N GLY A 113 20.77 -15.90 -12.96
CA GLY A 113 20.07 -14.89 -12.19
C GLY A 113 20.52 -14.80 -10.73
N ALA A 114 20.68 -13.59 -10.20
CA ALA A 114 20.99 -13.38 -8.79
C ALA A 114 19.89 -13.93 -7.88
N GLY A 115 20.30 -14.73 -6.88
CA GLY A 115 19.38 -15.45 -6.00
C GLY A 115 18.48 -16.45 -6.73
N LYS A 116 18.86 -16.85 -7.95
CA LYS A 116 18.17 -17.77 -8.86
C LYS A 116 16.87 -17.27 -9.49
N LYS A 117 16.69 -15.94 -9.56
CA LYS A 117 15.43 -15.34 -10.03
C LYS A 117 15.50 -13.93 -10.57
N ARG A 118 16.54 -13.16 -10.27
CA ARG A 118 16.68 -11.78 -10.76
C ARG A 118 17.64 -11.74 -11.93
N PHE A 119 17.31 -10.98 -12.97
CA PHE A 119 18.10 -10.80 -14.19
C PHE A 119 18.37 -9.31 -14.43
N SER A 120 19.47 -9.00 -15.12
CA SER A 120 19.83 -7.64 -15.48
C SER A 120 19.20 -7.18 -16.78
N TYR A 121 19.16 -5.86 -17.01
CA TYR A 121 18.70 -5.33 -18.29
C TYR A 121 19.60 -5.82 -19.42
N GLN A 122 20.92 -5.80 -19.20
CA GLN A 122 21.92 -6.29 -20.15
C GLN A 122 21.69 -7.75 -20.57
N GLN A 123 21.25 -8.62 -19.65
CA GLN A 123 20.90 -10.01 -19.97
C GLN A 123 19.62 -10.12 -20.81
N LEU A 124 18.68 -9.19 -20.65
CA LEU A 124 17.40 -9.17 -21.35
C LEU A 124 17.47 -8.47 -22.72
N VAL A 125 18.43 -7.58 -22.96
CA VAL A 125 18.59 -6.83 -24.22
C VAL A 125 18.55 -7.75 -25.46
N PRO A 126 19.32 -8.85 -25.53
CA PRO A 126 19.28 -9.75 -26.70
C PRO A 126 17.95 -10.49 -26.88
N LYS A 127 17.03 -10.38 -25.92
CA LYS A 127 15.76 -11.11 -25.85
C LYS A 127 14.53 -10.20 -25.98
N LEU A 128 14.72 -8.89 -26.14
CA LEU A 128 13.63 -7.91 -26.15
C LEU A 128 12.62 -8.18 -27.28
N GLU A 129 13.09 -8.50 -28.49
CA GLU A 129 12.21 -8.82 -29.61
C GLU A 129 11.31 -10.03 -29.33
N GLU A 130 11.85 -11.05 -28.67
CA GLU A 130 11.07 -12.24 -28.29
C GLU A 130 10.07 -11.91 -27.17
N ILE A 131 10.47 -11.10 -26.18
CA ILE A 131 9.56 -10.61 -25.13
C ILE A 131 8.39 -9.84 -25.76
N ASP A 132 8.67 -8.94 -26.70
CA ASP A 132 7.66 -8.16 -27.42
C ASP A 132 6.74 -9.05 -28.26
N ARG A 133 7.29 -10.03 -28.97
CA ARG A 133 6.51 -10.99 -29.76
C ARG A 133 5.54 -11.78 -28.89
N GLN A 134 6.02 -12.38 -27.80
CA GLN A 134 5.19 -13.16 -26.88
C GLN A 134 4.14 -12.30 -26.19
N ALA A 135 4.48 -11.07 -25.82
CA ALA A 135 3.53 -10.14 -25.23
C ALA A 135 2.44 -9.71 -26.23
N GLY A 136 2.78 -9.50 -27.50
CA GLY A 136 1.80 -9.23 -28.56
C GLY A 136 0.78 -10.36 -28.69
N LEU A 137 1.25 -11.62 -28.68
CA LEU A 137 0.37 -12.79 -28.69
C LEU A 137 -0.51 -12.87 -27.43
N ALA A 138 0.04 -12.57 -26.26
CA ALA A 138 -0.68 -12.59 -24.99
C ALA A 138 -1.70 -11.45 -24.85
N ALA A 139 -1.43 -10.29 -25.45
CA ALA A 139 -2.29 -9.10 -25.36
C ALA A 139 -3.64 -9.32 -26.06
N GLY A 140 -3.68 -10.12 -27.13
CA GLY A 140 -4.91 -10.48 -27.85
C GLY A 140 -5.86 -11.41 -27.08
N VAL A 141 -5.42 -11.98 -25.95
CA VAL A 141 -6.25 -12.82 -25.09
C VAL A 141 -6.87 -11.97 -23.98
N GLU A 142 -8.15 -12.16 -23.69
CA GLU A 142 -8.85 -11.46 -22.62
C GLU A 142 -8.25 -11.76 -21.23
N ALA A 143 -8.13 -10.73 -20.38
CA ALA A 143 -7.45 -10.85 -19.09
C ALA A 143 -7.90 -12.02 -18.19
N PRO A 144 -9.20 -12.35 -18.06
CA PRO A 144 -9.67 -13.44 -17.19
C PRO A 144 -9.19 -14.82 -17.64
N VAL A 145 -9.06 -15.05 -18.95
CA VAL A 145 -8.70 -16.36 -19.53
C VAL A 145 -7.22 -16.49 -19.87
N ARG A 146 -6.40 -15.45 -19.64
CA ARG A 146 -4.95 -15.53 -19.81
C ARG A 146 -4.34 -16.61 -18.92
N THR A 147 -3.42 -17.38 -19.47
CA THR A 147 -2.62 -18.34 -18.70
C THR A 147 -1.61 -17.63 -17.79
N SER A 148 -1.09 -18.34 -16.78
CA SER A 148 -0.02 -17.82 -15.91
C SER A 148 1.22 -17.39 -16.69
N TYR A 149 1.56 -18.11 -17.75
CA TYR A 149 2.65 -17.78 -18.66
C TYR A 149 2.42 -16.46 -19.38
N GLN A 150 1.25 -16.28 -20.01
CA GLN A 150 0.90 -15.05 -20.73
C GLN A 150 0.92 -13.82 -19.81
N ARG A 151 0.42 -13.96 -18.58
CA ARG A 151 0.49 -12.88 -17.57
C ARG A 151 1.94 -12.57 -17.20
N ALA A 152 2.77 -13.58 -17.00
CA ALA A 152 4.19 -13.40 -16.66
C ALA A 152 4.97 -12.67 -17.78
N VAL A 153 4.72 -13.00 -19.05
CA VAL A 153 5.31 -12.30 -20.20
C VAL A 153 4.88 -10.83 -20.25
N LEU A 154 3.57 -10.55 -20.13
CA LEU A 154 3.05 -9.18 -20.15
C LEU A 154 3.62 -8.33 -19.00
N ASN A 155 3.75 -8.91 -17.81
CA ASN A 155 4.37 -8.25 -16.66
C ASN A 155 5.85 -7.95 -16.91
N LEU A 156 6.63 -8.95 -17.40
CA LEU A 156 8.04 -8.76 -17.73
C LEU A 156 8.23 -7.64 -18.75
N ARG A 157 7.43 -7.64 -19.83
CA ARG A 157 7.46 -6.57 -20.84
C ARG A 157 7.16 -5.20 -20.22
N SER A 158 6.11 -5.12 -19.40
CA SER A 158 5.72 -3.86 -18.75
C SER A 158 6.82 -3.32 -17.84
N HIS A 159 7.50 -4.21 -17.12
CA HIS A 159 8.65 -3.89 -16.27
C HIS A 159 9.85 -3.39 -17.09
N VAL A 160 10.16 -4.06 -18.20
CA VAL A 160 11.23 -3.66 -19.12
C VAL A 160 10.95 -2.28 -19.72
N ILE A 161 9.71 -2.02 -20.15
CA ILE A 161 9.29 -0.71 -20.64
C ILE A 161 9.44 0.34 -19.54
N LEU A 162 8.91 0.09 -18.34
CA LEU A 162 9.02 1.03 -17.22
C LEU A 162 10.47 1.43 -16.93
N TYR A 163 11.39 0.45 -16.94
CA TYR A 163 12.82 0.70 -16.76
C TYR A 163 13.40 1.58 -17.88
N GLN A 164 13.06 1.32 -19.14
CA GLN A 164 13.47 2.16 -20.28
C GLN A 164 12.90 3.58 -20.20
N GLN A 165 11.65 3.73 -19.79
CA GLN A 165 11.01 5.03 -19.61
C GLN A 165 11.73 5.86 -18.55
N LEU A 166 12.15 5.24 -17.44
CA LEU A 166 12.95 5.93 -16.43
C LEU A 166 14.30 6.40 -16.99
N LYS A 167 15.04 5.54 -17.70
CA LYS A 167 16.34 5.91 -18.31
C LYS A 167 16.28 7.17 -19.18
N HIS A 168 15.14 7.42 -19.84
CA HIS A 168 14.94 8.56 -20.74
C HIS A 168 14.25 9.77 -20.09
N SER A 169 13.94 9.72 -18.79
CA SER A 169 13.07 10.71 -18.16
C SER A 169 13.76 12.03 -17.80
N LEU A 170 15.04 12.02 -17.42
CA LEU A 170 15.77 13.23 -16.99
C LEU A 170 16.74 13.74 -18.05
N VAL A 171 17.62 12.87 -18.54
CA VAL A 171 18.73 13.16 -19.46
C VAL A 171 18.82 12.07 -20.53
N ALA A 172 19.57 12.33 -21.60
CA ALA A 172 19.82 11.31 -22.62
C ALA A 172 20.70 10.17 -22.05
N PRO A 173 20.32 8.89 -22.23
CA PRO A 173 21.06 7.76 -21.63
C PRO A 173 22.25 7.27 -22.48
N ASP A 174 22.72 8.06 -23.44
CA ASP A 174 23.75 7.68 -24.42
C ASP A 174 25.19 7.85 -23.91
N GLY A 175 25.37 8.24 -22.65
CA GLY A 175 26.68 8.42 -22.04
C GLY A 175 27.42 9.68 -22.46
N SER A 176 26.83 10.53 -23.32
CA SER A 176 27.43 11.76 -23.82
C SER A 176 27.63 12.84 -22.74
N ASP A 177 28.46 13.86 -23.03
CA ASP A 177 28.55 15.08 -22.23
C ASP A 177 27.31 15.95 -22.45
N PHE A 178 26.19 15.49 -21.89
CA PHE A 178 24.89 16.10 -22.09
C PHE A 178 24.83 17.55 -21.58
N LEU A 179 25.52 17.86 -20.48
CA LEU A 179 25.62 19.24 -20.01
C LEU A 179 26.38 20.11 -21.01
N GLY A 180 27.52 19.64 -21.50
CA GLY A 180 28.30 20.35 -22.52
C GLY A 180 27.52 20.55 -23.83
N ASP A 181 26.73 19.56 -24.24
CA ASP A 181 25.81 19.67 -25.38
C ASP A 181 24.76 20.77 -25.17
N LEU A 182 24.12 20.82 -24.00
CA LEU A 182 23.11 21.82 -23.69
C LEU A 182 23.69 23.25 -23.58
N LEU A 183 24.88 23.39 -22.99
CA LEU A 183 25.55 24.69 -22.90
C LEU A 183 25.97 25.21 -24.29
N ARG A 184 26.55 24.34 -25.13
CA ARG A 184 26.87 24.70 -26.53
C ARG A 184 25.63 25.07 -27.33
N LEU A 185 24.52 24.35 -27.12
CA LEU A 185 23.24 24.68 -27.74
C LEU A 185 22.73 26.04 -27.26
N GLN A 186 22.83 26.35 -25.96
CA GLN A 186 22.41 27.63 -25.41
C GLN A 186 23.22 28.79 -26.00
N ASP A 187 24.54 28.65 -26.08
CA ASP A 187 25.44 29.69 -26.60
C ASP A 187 25.23 29.95 -28.11
N ASN A 188 24.86 28.91 -28.87
CA ASN A 188 24.73 28.96 -30.32
C ASN A 188 23.28 28.82 -30.82
N LEU A 189 22.27 29.02 -29.96
CA LEU A 189 20.89 28.61 -30.27
C LEU A 189 20.33 29.27 -31.54
N ALA A 190 20.50 30.59 -31.68
CA ALA A 190 20.03 31.33 -32.83
C ALA A 190 20.70 30.84 -34.14
N ALA A 191 22.02 30.70 -34.11
CA ALA A 191 22.81 30.17 -35.22
C ALA A 191 22.44 28.70 -35.55
N SER A 192 22.15 27.90 -34.53
CA SER A 192 21.76 26.49 -34.66
C SER A 192 20.40 26.34 -35.38
N VAL A 193 19.41 27.14 -34.96
CA VAL A 193 18.08 27.17 -35.60
C VAL A 193 18.18 27.69 -37.04
N GLU A 194 18.99 28.72 -37.27
CA GLU A 194 19.21 29.27 -38.61
C GLU A 194 19.91 28.26 -39.53
N ALA A 195 20.94 27.56 -39.06
CA ALA A 195 21.66 26.55 -39.84
C ALA A 195 20.72 25.41 -40.30
N VAL A 196 19.82 24.94 -39.43
CA VAL A 196 18.82 23.93 -39.79
C VAL A 196 17.80 24.49 -40.79
N ARG A 197 17.31 25.72 -40.59
CA ARG A 197 16.35 26.37 -41.50
C ARG A 197 16.94 26.57 -42.90
N ASN A 198 18.17 27.07 -42.97
CA ASN A 198 18.88 27.31 -44.22
C ASN A 198 19.16 26.00 -44.97
N ARG A 199 19.58 24.95 -44.25
CA ARG A 199 19.74 23.60 -44.81
C ARG A 199 18.44 23.06 -45.41
N ASN A 200 17.31 23.19 -44.71
CA ASN A 200 16.00 22.72 -45.21
C ASN A 200 15.47 23.55 -46.39
N SER A 201 15.92 24.80 -46.52
CA SER A 201 15.51 25.73 -47.59
C SER A 201 16.49 25.77 -48.78
N GLY A 202 17.52 24.91 -48.78
CA GLY A 202 18.55 24.89 -49.83
C GLY A 202 19.48 26.12 -49.85
N LYS A 203 19.51 26.93 -48.78
CA LYS A 203 20.42 28.06 -48.62
C LYS A 203 21.77 27.62 -48.05
N PRO A 204 22.87 28.36 -48.28
CA PRO A 204 24.15 28.10 -47.63
C PRO A 204 23.97 28.05 -46.10
N ALA A 205 24.42 26.97 -45.49
CA ALA A 205 24.30 26.72 -44.06
C ALA A 205 25.57 26.05 -43.53
N ASP A 206 25.89 26.29 -42.27
CA ASP A 206 26.89 25.50 -41.58
C ASP A 206 26.37 24.06 -41.42
N ALA A 207 26.90 23.16 -42.25
CA ALA A 207 26.46 21.77 -42.31
C ALA A 207 26.73 21.01 -41.00
N ALA A 208 27.82 21.34 -40.29
CA ALA A 208 28.19 20.68 -39.05
C ALA A 208 27.27 21.14 -37.91
N LEU A 209 27.02 22.44 -37.81
CA LEU A 209 26.09 23.00 -36.82
C LEU A 209 24.66 22.49 -37.04
N ALA A 210 24.20 22.46 -38.31
CA ALA A 210 22.89 21.90 -38.65
C ALA A 210 22.77 20.41 -38.31
N ALA A 211 23.81 19.61 -38.59
CA ALA A 211 23.82 18.18 -38.25
C ALA A 211 23.79 17.95 -36.72
N SER A 212 24.62 18.66 -35.97
CA SER A 212 24.64 18.58 -34.49
C SER A 212 23.29 18.98 -33.88
N THR A 213 22.64 20.00 -34.43
CA THR A 213 21.34 20.47 -33.96
C THR A 213 20.24 19.43 -34.23
N LEU A 214 20.25 18.79 -35.40
CA LEU A 214 19.31 17.73 -35.74
C LEU A 214 19.51 16.48 -34.86
N ASP A 215 20.76 16.12 -34.55
CA ASP A 215 21.05 15.00 -33.63
C ASP A 215 20.52 15.28 -32.21
N LEU A 216 20.78 16.48 -31.67
CA LEU A 216 20.21 16.91 -30.39
C LEU A 216 18.68 16.93 -30.41
N GLY A 217 18.07 17.44 -31.48
CA GLY A 217 16.62 17.40 -31.66
C GLY A 217 16.06 15.98 -31.64
N ALA A 218 16.72 15.04 -32.33
CA ALA A 218 16.33 13.63 -32.32
C ALA A 218 16.49 12.98 -30.92
N LYS A 219 17.54 13.34 -30.16
CA LYS A 219 17.69 12.92 -28.75
C LYS A 219 16.54 13.43 -27.89
N PHE A 220 16.21 14.73 -27.99
CA PHE A 220 15.13 15.32 -27.20
C PHE A 220 13.77 14.73 -27.55
N LEU A 221 13.54 14.43 -28.84
CA LEU A 221 12.33 13.73 -29.29
C LEU A 221 12.22 12.34 -28.67
N ARG A 222 13.28 11.51 -28.74
CA ARG A 222 13.31 10.19 -28.08
C ARG A 222 13.03 10.28 -26.58
N MET A 223 13.62 11.27 -25.90
CA MET A 223 13.34 11.50 -24.48
C MET A 223 11.86 11.87 -24.23
N SER A 224 11.25 12.67 -25.11
CA SER A 224 9.85 13.07 -25.01
C SER A 224 8.90 11.89 -25.26
N GLU A 225 9.20 11.05 -26.24
CA GLU A 225 8.39 9.90 -26.63
C GLU A 225 8.49 8.76 -25.59
N ILE A 226 9.71 8.44 -25.14
CA ILE A 226 9.98 7.30 -24.25
C ILE A 226 9.81 7.67 -22.78
N GLY A 227 10.29 8.84 -22.34
CA GLY A 227 10.22 9.25 -20.93
C GLY A 227 8.78 9.29 -20.41
N ASN A 228 8.53 8.83 -19.18
CA ASN A 228 7.19 8.81 -18.59
C ASN A 228 7.03 9.79 -17.41
N LEU A 229 8.14 10.29 -16.84
CA LEU A 229 8.09 11.25 -15.75
C LEU A 229 7.97 12.67 -16.29
N LEU A 230 7.03 13.42 -15.71
CA LEU A 230 6.94 14.85 -15.92
C LEU A 230 7.70 15.53 -14.78
N VAL A 231 8.88 16.05 -15.10
CA VAL A 231 9.90 16.50 -14.13
C VAL A 231 10.18 17.99 -14.21
N ILE A 232 9.64 18.65 -15.23
CA ILE A 232 9.76 20.08 -15.45
C ILE A 232 8.46 20.71 -14.97
N PRO A 233 8.49 21.51 -13.88
CA PRO A 233 7.30 22.21 -13.43
C PRO A 233 6.88 23.29 -14.44
N PRO A 234 5.59 23.70 -14.43
CA PRO A 234 5.13 24.82 -15.26
C PRO A 234 5.87 26.11 -14.90
N ALA A 235 5.99 27.06 -15.83
CA ALA A 235 6.54 28.36 -15.48
C ALA A 235 5.54 29.16 -14.61
N PRO A 236 6.01 29.99 -13.65
CA PRO A 236 5.12 30.87 -12.90
C PRO A 236 4.29 31.77 -13.83
N GLY A 237 2.96 31.71 -13.73
CA GLY A 237 2.05 32.49 -14.57
C GLY A 237 1.87 31.96 -16.01
N ALA A 238 2.31 30.73 -16.30
CA ALA A 238 2.09 30.10 -17.60
C ALA A 238 0.59 29.92 -17.90
N ALA A 239 0.20 30.11 -19.17
CA ALA A 239 -1.18 29.90 -19.64
C ALA A 239 -1.63 28.43 -19.49
N ASP A 240 -0.70 27.49 -19.61
CA ASP A 240 -0.90 26.08 -19.30
C ASP A 240 -0.07 25.70 -18.06
N PRO A 241 -0.71 25.40 -16.90
CA PRO A 241 -0.04 25.01 -15.67
C PRO A 241 0.37 23.52 -15.66
N SER A 242 0.51 22.87 -16.81
CA SER A 242 0.89 21.47 -16.92
C SER A 242 2.39 21.23 -16.68
N TRP A 243 2.70 20.14 -15.98
CA TRP A 243 4.08 19.64 -15.88
C TRP A 243 4.51 19.05 -17.22
N GLN A 244 5.80 19.16 -17.54
CA GLN A 244 6.36 18.70 -18.81
C GLN A 244 7.43 17.62 -18.61
N LYS A 245 7.59 16.77 -19.62
CA LYS A 245 8.73 15.85 -19.71
C LYS A 245 9.99 16.66 -20.00
N SER A 246 11.16 16.17 -19.54
CA SER A 246 12.45 16.82 -19.83
C SER A 246 12.68 16.96 -21.35
N GLY A 247 12.43 15.90 -22.12
CA GLY A 247 12.55 15.93 -23.58
C GLY A 247 11.65 16.97 -24.25
N GLN A 248 10.40 17.14 -23.79
CA GLN A 248 9.50 18.15 -24.32
C GLN A 248 9.99 19.57 -24.00
N ALA A 249 10.43 19.83 -22.77
CA ALA A 249 10.96 21.12 -22.39
C ALA A 249 12.23 21.47 -23.20
N LEU A 250 13.06 20.47 -23.51
CA LEU A 250 14.23 20.63 -24.37
C LEU A 250 13.85 20.90 -25.83
N LEU A 251 12.84 20.23 -26.38
CA LEU A 251 12.30 20.56 -27.72
C LEU A 251 11.76 22.00 -27.78
N ASN A 252 11.10 22.46 -26.72
CA ASN A 252 10.58 23.82 -26.63
C ASN A 252 11.69 24.88 -26.65
N THR A 253 12.95 24.52 -26.34
CA THR A 253 14.12 25.41 -26.46
C THR A 253 14.23 26.04 -27.85
N PHE A 254 13.99 25.26 -28.91
CA PHE A 254 14.08 25.72 -30.29
C PHE A 254 13.00 26.75 -30.66
N GLN A 255 11.91 26.81 -29.89
CA GLN A 255 10.83 27.79 -30.05
C GLN A 255 11.02 28.98 -29.10
N ASN A 256 11.40 28.72 -27.85
CA ASN A 256 11.46 29.71 -26.78
C ASN A 256 12.77 30.51 -26.73
N GLY A 257 13.80 30.09 -27.47
CA GLY A 257 15.08 30.82 -27.53
C GLY A 257 15.95 30.69 -26.28
N SER A 258 15.65 29.75 -25.37
CA SER A 258 16.48 29.47 -24.19
C SER A 258 16.31 28.02 -23.71
N VAL A 259 17.40 27.42 -23.23
CA VAL A 259 17.37 26.05 -22.66
C VAL A 259 16.70 26.11 -21.29
N ASN A 260 15.82 25.15 -21.00
CA ASN A 260 15.14 25.08 -19.71
C ASN A 260 16.13 24.86 -18.54
N ILE A 261 16.03 25.69 -17.50
CA ILE A 261 16.94 25.67 -16.34
C ILE A 261 16.88 24.36 -15.53
N HIS A 262 15.70 23.72 -15.43
CA HIS A 262 15.57 22.44 -14.72
C HIS A 262 16.25 21.31 -15.51
N ALA A 263 16.13 21.30 -16.84
CA ALA A 263 16.85 20.35 -17.68
C ALA A 263 18.37 20.51 -17.58
N LEU A 264 18.88 21.76 -17.58
CA LEU A 264 20.29 22.06 -17.31
C LEU A 264 20.73 21.57 -15.92
N THR A 265 19.88 21.76 -14.91
CA THR A 265 20.16 21.28 -13.55
C THR A 265 20.29 19.76 -13.52
N PHE A 266 19.40 19.01 -14.18
CA PHE A 266 19.49 17.55 -14.25
C PHE A 266 20.75 17.08 -14.99
N ALA A 267 21.16 17.77 -16.05
CA ALA A 267 22.43 17.51 -16.73
C ALA A 267 23.66 17.79 -15.81
N GLY A 268 23.61 18.85 -15.01
CA GLY A 268 24.64 19.14 -13.99
C GLY A 268 24.70 18.09 -12.88
N LEU A 269 23.54 17.60 -12.42
CA LEU A 269 23.45 16.48 -11.47
C LEU A 269 24.03 15.19 -12.05
N GLN A 270 23.77 14.90 -13.33
CA GLN A 270 24.38 13.76 -14.03
C GLN A 270 25.90 13.85 -14.02
N GLN A 271 26.46 14.99 -14.41
CA GLN A 271 27.91 15.17 -14.47
C GLN A 271 28.58 15.07 -13.09
N THR A 272 27.99 15.70 -12.07
CA THR A 272 28.53 15.68 -10.70
C THR A 272 28.38 14.30 -10.05
N TRP A 273 27.30 13.56 -10.32
CA TRP A 273 27.15 12.16 -9.92
C TRP A 273 28.20 11.29 -10.60
N LYS A 274 28.30 11.35 -11.94
CA LYS A 274 29.27 10.59 -12.74
C LYS A 274 30.71 10.78 -12.26
N ASN A 275 31.09 12.03 -11.98
CA ASN A 275 32.45 12.40 -11.58
C ASN A 275 32.71 12.32 -10.06
N GLN A 276 31.79 11.74 -9.28
CA GLN A 276 31.94 11.56 -7.83
C GLN A 276 32.21 12.87 -7.05
N ARG A 277 31.47 13.95 -7.37
CA ARG A 277 31.63 15.28 -6.75
C ARG A 277 30.47 15.64 -5.81
N PRO A 278 30.46 15.12 -4.56
CA PRO A 278 29.31 15.26 -3.65
C PRO A 278 28.99 16.71 -3.26
N GLU A 279 30.00 17.56 -3.01
CA GLU A 279 29.76 18.96 -2.62
C GLU A 279 29.05 19.76 -3.72
N GLN A 280 29.47 19.58 -4.98
CA GLN A 280 28.85 20.25 -6.14
C GLN A 280 27.45 19.71 -6.37
N PHE A 281 27.26 18.40 -6.27
CA PHE A 281 25.95 17.75 -6.38
C PHE A 281 24.96 18.28 -5.32
N ASN A 282 25.38 18.31 -4.05
CA ASN A 282 24.57 18.79 -2.94
C ASN A 282 24.21 20.28 -3.10
N THR A 283 25.17 21.09 -3.59
CA THR A 283 24.93 22.51 -3.88
C THR A 283 23.91 22.71 -5.00
N LEU A 284 24.01 21.93 -6.09
CA LEU A 284 23.04 21.99 -7.19
C LEU A 284 21.63 21.60 -6.74
N LEU A 285 21.50 20.54 -5.93
CA LEU A 285 20.22 20.13 -5.34
C LEU A 285 19.62 21.22 -4.45
N ALA A 286 20.44 21.84 -3.59
CA ALA A 286 19.99 22.91 -2.71
C ALA A 286 19.47 24.12 -3.51
N LYS A 287 20.16 24.50 -4.58
CA LYS A 287 19.72 25.59 -5.48
C LYS A 287 18.43 25.24 -6.20
N HIS A 288 18.35 24.06 -6.79
CA HIS A 288 17.14 23.56 -7.47
C HIS A 288 15.93 23.57 -6.55
N ARG A 289 16.12 23.15 -5.30
CA ARG A 289 15.09 23.15 -4.28
C ARG A 289 14.67 24.56 -3.90
N ALA A 290 15.61 25.48 -3.68
CA ALA A 290 15.30 26.87 -3.35
C ALA A 290 14.50 27.57 -4.47
N GLU A 291 14.81 27.28 -5.73
CA GLU A 291 14.03 27.76 -6.89
C GLU A 291 12.62 27.15 -6.89
N SER A 292 12.51 25.84 -6.68
CA SER A 292 11.23 25.13 -6.61
C SER A 292 10.36 25.62 -5.44
N GLU A 293 10.94 25.98 -4.30
CA GLU A 293 10.23 26.52 -3.13
C GLU A 293 9.59 27.87 -3.40
N ARG A 294 10.23 28.73 -4.20
CA ARG A 294 9.67 30.02 -4.60
C ARG A 294 8.45 29.86 -5.49
N ALA A 295 8.43 28.85 -6.35
CA ALA A 295 7.38 28.65 -7.34
C ALA A 295 6.26 27.68 -6.89
N PHE A 296 6.57 26.67 -6.07
CA PHE A 296 5.67 25.53 -5.77
C PHE A 296 5.70 25.07 -4.30
N ALA A 297 5.70 26.01 -3.35
CA ALA A 297 5.81 25.71 -1.91
C ALA A 297 4.83 24.63 -1.41
N ASP A 298 3.57 24.66 -1.83
CA ASP A 298 2.57 23.70 -1.35
C ASP A 298 2.76 22.27 -1.90
N ILE A 299 3.26 22.15 -3.13
CA ILE A 299 3.64 20.85 -3.72
C ILE A 299 4.82 20.26 -2.96
N LEU A 300 5.80 21.10 -2.59
CA LEU A 300 6.95 20.67 -1.82
C LEU A 300 6.58 20.21 -0.40
N LYS A 301 5.64 20.88 0.26
CA LYS A 301 5.10 20.40 1.55
C LYS A 301 4.53 18.99 1.44
N LYS A 302 3.75 18.70 0.39
CA LYS A 302 3.17 17.36 0.18
C LYS A 302 4.24 16.31 -0.11
N THR A 303 5.20 16.60 -0.99
CA THR A 303 6.27 15.65 -1.36
C THR A 303 7.26 15.39 -0.22
N ASP A 304 7.58 16.40 0.59
CA ASP A 304 8.36 16.23 1.81
C ASP A 304 7.65 15.35 2.84
N ALA A 305 6.36 15.57 3.03
CA ALA A 305 5.56 14.78 3.94
C ALA A 305 5.44 13.31 3.48
N GLU A 306 5.25 13.07 2.18
CA GLU A 306 5.27 11.71 1.61
C GLU A 306 6.63 11.03 1.81
N THR A 307 7.73 11.76 1.62
CA THR A 307 9.08 11.21 1.88
C THR A 307 9.26 10.82 3.35
N ARG A 308 8.80 11.66 4.30
CA ARG A 308 8.84 11.35 5.74
C ARG A 308 7.91 10.18 6.09
N PHE A 309 6.76 10.11 5.45
CA PHE A 309 5.80 9.01 5.61
C PHE A 309 6.41 7.68 5.15
N ASN A 310 7.08 7.65 3.99
CA ASN A 310 7.81 6.48 3.49
C ASN A 310 8.94 6.07 4.42
N GLN A 311 9.66 7.03 5.01
CA GLN A 311 10.73 6.75 5.97
C GLN A 311 10.21 6.21 7.31
N ALA A 312 9.08 6.73 7.80
CA ALA A 312 8.48 6.32 9.07
C ALA A 312 7.89 4.89 9.04
N GLU A 313 7.48 4.42 7.86
CA GLU A 313 6.83 3.12 7.66
C GLU A 313 5.76 2.81 8.74
N PRO A 314 4.78 3.72 8.96
CA PRO A 314 3.93 3.68 10.15
C PRO A 314 3.12 2.38 10.28
N PHE A 315 2.75 1.77 9.16
CA PHE A 315 2.03 0.50 9.17
C PHE A 315 2.93 -0.69 9.52
N TYR A 316 4.18 -0.71 9.04
CA TYR A 316 5.11 -1.79 9.34
C TYR A 316 5.54 -1.77 10.81
N THR A 317 5.82 -0.57 11.33
CA THR A 317 6.19 -0.38 12.73
C THR A 317 5.01 -0.67 13.66
N SER A 318 3.79 -0.23 13.33
CA SER A 318 2.57 -0.61 14.07
C SER A 318 2.27 -2.10 14.02
N MET A 319 2.50 -2.77 12.88
CA MET A 319 2.35 -4.22 12.76
C MET A 319 3.23 -4.96 13.77
N SER A 320 4.48 -4.52 13.92
CA SER A 320 5.42 -5.08 14.91
C SER A 320 4.96 -4.83 16.36
N LEU A 321 4.43 -3.63 16.64
CA LEU A 321 3.86 -3.31 17.95
C LEU A 321 2.61 -4.15 18.28
N TYR A 322 1.73 -4.43 17.31
CA TYR A 322 0.57 -5.29 17.52
C TYR A 322 0.97 -6.72 17.87
N VAL A 323 2.00 -7.28 17.23
CA VAL A 323 2.53 -8.60 17.59
C VAL A 323 3.07 -8.59 19.02
N LEU A 324 3.87 -7.59 19.38
CA LEU A 324 4.40 -7.48 20.74
C LEU A 324 3.26 -7.36 21.77
N ALA A 325 2.27 -6.51 21.50
CA ALA A 325 1.13 -6.35 22.39
C ALA A 325 0.29 -7.62 22.52
N PHE A 326 0.08 -8.35 21.42
CA PHE A 326 -0.58 -9.65 21.44
C PHE A 326 0.15 -10.65 22.33
N LEU A 327 1.47 -10.76 22.17
CA LEU A 327 2.29 -11.65 23.03
C LEU A 327 2.19 -11.25 24.50
N LEU A 328 2.32 -9.96 24.82
CA LEU A 328 2.17 -9.47 26.19
C LEU A 328 0.78 -9.77 26.77
N ALA A 329 -0.28 -9.61 25.97
CA ALA A 329 -1.65 -9.91 26.38
C ALA A 329 -1.84 -11.40 26.66
N VAL A 330 -1.31 -12.30 25.83
CA VAL A 330 -1.36 -13.75 26.04
C VAL A 330 -0.56 -14.15 27.28
N PHE A 331 0.66 -13.63 27.45
CA PHE A 331 1.49 -13.93 28.62
C PHE A 331 0.91 -13.37 29.92
N SER A 332 0.11 -12.29 29.87
CA SER A 332 -0.57 -11.73 31.04
C SER A 332 -1.46 -12.77 31.75
N TRP A 333 -2.05 -13.72 31.01
CA TRP A 333 -2.89 -14.78 31.57
C TRP A 333 -2.09 -15.83 32.34
N LEU A 334 -0.77 -15.91 32.13
CA LEU A 334 0.11 -16.82 32.84
C LEU A 334 0.78 -16.15 34.04
N LYS A 335 1.30 -14.93 33.86
CA LYS A 335 2.09 -14.21 34.88
C LYS A 335 1.91 -12.70 34.76
N TRP A 336 1.82 -12.02 35.91
CA TRP A 336 1.68 -10.55 36.01
C TRP A 336 0.51 -9.97 35.18
N PRO A 337 -0.74 -10.43 35.43
CA PRO A 337 -1.90 -10.07 34.61
C PRO A 337 -2.07 -8.55 34.50
N GLU A 338 -2.06 -7.85 35.64
CA GLU A 338 -2.29 -6.42 35.66
C GLU A 338 -1.19 -5.62 34.92
N THR A 339 0.09 -5.96 35.11
CA THR A 339 1.21 -5.19 34.51
C THR A 339 1.33 -5.45 33.01
N LEU A 340 1.27 -6.72 32.58
CA LEU A 340 1.43 -7.07 31.18
C LEU A 340 0.23 -6.65 30.34
N GLN A 341 -0.99 -6.76 30.88
CA GLN A 341 -2.19 -6.33 30.18
C GLN A 341 -2.23 -4.79 30.01
N ARG A 342 -1.83 -4.02 31.03
CA ARG A 342 -1.67 -2.56 30.89
C ARG A 342 -0.65 -2.20 29.79
N SER A 343 0.46 -2.93 29.77
CA SER A 343 1.51 -2.73 28.76
C SER A 343 1.00 -3.04 27.36
N ALA A 344 0.28 -4.15 27.19
CA ALA A 344 -0.35 -4.53 25.92
C ALA A 344 -1.37 -3.47 25.46
N TYR A 345 -2.26 -3.01 26.35
CA TYR A 345 -3.25 -1.99 26.03
C TYR A 345 -2.60 -0.68 25.56
N TYR A 346 -1.56 -0.20 26.25
CA TYR A 346 -0.85 1.02 25.85
C TYR A 346 -0.13 0.87 24.51
N LEU A 347 0.47 -0.30 24.23
CA LEU A 347 1.08 -0.56 22.93
C LEU A 347 0.05 -0.64 21.81
N ILE A 348 -1.13 -1.24 22.04
CA ILE A 348 -2.22 -1.27 21.05
C ILE A 348 -2.72 0.14 20.78
N LEU A 349 -2.92 0.94 21.82
CA LEU A 349 -3.34 2.33 21.68
C LEU A 349 -2.31 3.14 20.90
N LEU A 350 -1.02 2.99 21.23
CA LEU A 350 0.08 3.64 20.52
C LEU A 350 0.11 3.23 19.03
N ALA A 351 0.04 1.93 18.75
CA ALA A 351 0.01 1.40 17.38
C ALA A 351 -1.22 1.90 16.61
N TRP A 352 -2.39 1.96 17.27
CA TRP A 352 -3.62 2.45 16.67
C TRP A 352 -3.55 3.95 16.37
N VAL A 353 -2.99 4.76 17.27
CA VAL A 353 -2.74 6.20 17.01
C VAL A 353 -1.76 6.37 15.84
N ALA A 354 -0.68 5.58 15.77
CA ALA A 354 0.26 5.63 14.66
C ALA A 354 -0.37 5.20 13.33
N THR A 355 -1.21 4.15 13.31
CA THR A 355 -1.97 3.78 12.10
C THR A 355 -2.98 4.85 11.71
N THR A 356 -3.62 5.52 12.68
CA THR A 356 -4.55 6.62 12.44
C THR A 356 -3.82 7.80 11.79
N ALA A 357 -2.67 8.19 12.33
CA ALA A 357 -1.82 9.23 11.74
C ALA A 357 -1.38 8.86 10.32
N GLY A 358 -1.05 7.58 10.09
CA GLY A 358 -0.69 7.06 8.78
C GLY A 358 -1.83 7.14 7.76
N ILE A 359 -3.05 6.72 8.15
CA ILE A 359 -4.24 6.81 7.31
C ILE A 359 -4.58 8.28 7.01
N LEU A 360 -4.58 9.16 8.02
CA LEU A 360 -4.87 10.59 7.84
C LEU A 360 -3.86 11.29 6.92
N THR A 361 -2.57 10.98 7.07
CA THR A 361 -1.53 11.53 6.20
C THR A 361 -1.74 11.09 4.76
N ARG A 362 -2.10 9.82 4.55
CA ARG A 362 -2.47 9.32 3.21
C ARG A 362 -3.69 10.03 2.65
N MET A 363 -4.74 10.23 3.44
CA MET A 363 -5.93 10.97 3.00
C MET A 363 -5.58 12.39 2.53
N TRP A 364 -4.68 13.07 3.24
CA TRP A 364 -4.22 14.41 2.86
C TRP A 364 -3.31 14.41 1.61
N LEU A 365 -2.45 13.40 1.45
CA LEU A 365 -1.60 13.22 0.28
C LEU A 365 -2.41 12.89 -0.98
N GLU A 366 -3.37 11.96 -0.87
CA GLU A 366 -4.29 11.56 -1.94
C GLU A 366 -5.36 12.63 -2.23
N GLY A 367 -5.66 13.48 -1.24
CA GLY A 367 -6.79 14.42 -1.30
C GLY A 367 -8.15 13.73 -1.25
N ARG A 368 -8.21 12.48 -0.75
CA ARG A 368 -9.37 11.59 -0.82
C ARG A 368 -9.57 10.82 0.50
N PRO A 369 -10.79 10.32 0.78
CA PRO A 369 -11.06 9.45 1.93
C PRO A 369 -10.28 8.13 1.90
N PRO A 370 -10.17 7.38 3.02
CA PRO A 370 -9.16 6.33 3.21
C PRO A 370 -9.43 5.01 2.47
N VAL A 371 -10.45 4.95 1.62
CA VAL A 371 -10.90 3.70 0.97
C VAL A 371 -11.02 3.89 -0.54
N THR A 372 -9.87 4.04 -1.20
CA THR A 372 -9.74 4.27 -2.65
C THR A 372 -9.36 3.00 -3.41
N ASN A 373 -8.70 2.03 -2.75
CA ASN A 373 -8.28 0.77 -3.36
C ASN A 373 -8.31 -0.40 -2.35
N LEU A 374 -7.97 -1.61 -2.80
CA LEU A 374 -7.97 -2.82 -1.95
C LEU A 374 -7.01 -2.70 -0.76
N TYR A 375 -5.84 -2.11 -0.99
CA TYR A 375 -4.84 -1.88 0.05
C TYR A 375 -5.37 -0.96 1.15
N SER A 376 -5.92 0.20 0.79
CA SER A 376 -6.42 1.19 1.74
C SER A 376 -7.68 0.70 2.47
N SER A 377 -8.51 -0.09 1.78
CA SER A 377 -9.64 -0.82 2.39
C SER A 377 -9.16 -1.77 3.49
N ALA A 378 -8.08 -2.52 3.25
CA ALA A 378 -7.57 -3.47 4.24
C ALA A 378 -7.01 -2.79 5.48
N LEU A 379 -6.33 -1.66 5.30
CA LEU A 379 -5.91 -0.80 6.41
C LEU A 379 -7.12 -0.30 7.22
N PHE A 380 -8.18 0.15 6.54
CA PHE A 380 -9.36 0.71 7.20
C PHE A 380 -10.18 -0.34 7.96
N VAL A 381 -10.37 -1.54 7.40
CA VAL A 381 -11.03 -2.68 8.11
C VAL A 381 -10.27 -3.00 9.39
N GLY A 382 -8.94 -3.17 9.30
CA GLY A 382 -8.09 -3.45 10.46
C GLY A 382 -8.15 -2.36 11.52
N TRP A 383 -8.00 -1.11 11.10
CA TRP A 383 -8.11 0.06 11.97
C TRP A 383 -9.45 0.13 12.69
N GLY A 384 -10.56 -0.14 11.98
CA GLY A 384 -11.91 -0.18 12.54
C GLY A 384 -12.10 -1.33 13.54
N SER A 385 -11.65 -2.54 13.21
CA SER A 385 -11.71 -3.70 14.12
C SER A 385 -10.90 -3.46 15.39
N VAL A 386 -9.70 -2.88 15.30
CA VAL A 386 -8.88 -2.51 16.47
C VAL A 386 -9.57 -1.42 17.30
N GLY A 387 -10.17 -0.41 16.66
CA GLY A 387 -10.95 0.62 17.35
C GLY A 387 -12.12 0.04 18.15
N LEU A 388 -12.88 -0.88 17.54
CA LEU A 388 -13.94 -1.62 18.23
C LEU A 388 -13.38 -2.45 19.39
N CYS A 389 -12.25 -3.14 19.21
CA CYS A 389 -11.59 -3.88 20.28
C CYS A 389 -11.14 -3.00 21.44
N LEU A 390 -10.64 -1.78 21.18
CA LEU A 390 -10.29 -0.81 22.20
C LEU A 390 -11.52 -0.32 22.98
N ILE A 391 -12.65 -0.12 22.30
CA ILE A 391 -13.94 0.20 22.94
C ILE A 391 -14.41 -0.97 23.81
N LEU A 392 -14.35 -2.20 23.29
CA LEU A 392 -14.71 -3.41 24.04
C LEU A 392 -13.80 -3.60 25.26
N GLU A 393 -12.49 -3.41 25.13
CA GLU A 393 -11.56 -3.47 26.26
C GLU A 393 -11.88 -2.38 27.29
N LYS A 394 -12.30 -1.18 26.86
CA LYS A 394 -12.69 -0.10 27.78
C LYS A 394 -13.98 -0.42 28.55
N ILE A 395 -14.93 -1.11 27.92
CA ILE A 395 -16.23 -1.49 28.52
C ILE A 395 -16.08 -2.74 29.39
N PHE A 396 -15.57 -3.83 28.81
CA PHE A 396 -15.52 -5.14 29.44
C PHE A 396 -14.27 -5.34 30.30
N LYS A 397 -13.16 -4.61 30.05
CA LYS A 397 -11.93 -4.65 30.85
C LYS A 397 -11.55 -6.08 31.21
N ASN A 398 -11.18 -6.90 30.24
CA ASN A 398 -10.93 -8.33 30.45
C ASN A 398 -9.73 -8.87 29.67
N GLY A 399 -9.02 -8.02 28.93
CA GLY A 399 -7.83 -8.36 28.15
C GLY A 399 -8.16 -9.02 26.81
N ILE A 400 -9.39 -9.49 26.63
CA ILE A 400 -9.85 -10.12 25.38
C ILE A 400 -9.85 -9.09 24.26
N GLY A 401 -10.27 -7.86 24.53
CA GLY A 401 -10.21 -6.77 23.56
C GLY A 401 -8.77 -6.49 23.15
N SER A 402 -7.82 -6.54 24.08
CA SER A 402 -6.39 -6.36 23.77
C SER A 402 -5.82 -7.51 22.91
N VAL A 403 -6.14 -8.77 23.25
CA VAL A 403 -5.73 -9.93 22.43
C VAL A 403 -6.35 -9.84 21.04
N ALA A 404 -7.64 -9.51 20.95
CA ALA A 404 -8.35 -9.38 19.68
C ALA A 404 -7.79 -8.23 18.83
N ALA A 405 -7.53 -7.07 19.43
CA ALA A 405 -6.91 -5.94 18.74
C ALA A 405 -5.51 -6.29 18.21
N GLY A 406 -4.66 -6.91 19.04
CA GLY A 406 -3.31 -7.28 18.64
C GLY A 406 -3.31 -8.26 17.46
N LEU A 407 -4.14 -9.30 17.49
CA LEU A 407 -4.18 -10.30 16.42
C LEU A 407 -4.87 -9.78 15.15
N THR A 408 -6.03 -9.12 15.29
CA THR A 408 -6.74 -8.57 14.11
C THR A 408 -5.97 -7.43 13.46
N GLY A 409 -5.37 -6.54 14.25
CA GLY A 409 -4.50 -5.46 13.76
C GLY A 409 -3.25 -6.00 13.06
N PHE A 410 -2.61 -7.03 13.61
CA PHE A 410 -1.48 -7.68 12.95
C PHE A 410 -1.88 -8.34 11.61
N CYS A 411 -2.90 -9.21 11.61
CA CYS A 411 -3.32 -9.94 10.41
C CYS A 411 -3.74 -9.01 9.27
N THR A 412 -4.47 -7.93 9.58
CA THR A 412 -4.92 -6.95 8.57
C THR A 412 -3.77 -6.12 8.01
N LEU A 413 -2.83 -5.67 8.85
CA LEU A 413 -1.62 -4.99 8.37
C LEU A 413 -0.70 -5.94 7.58
N LEU A 414 -0.68 -7.23 7.90
CA LEU A 414 0.05 -8.24 7.14
C LEU A 414 -0.55 -8.43 5.74
N ILE A 415 -1.89 -8.45 5.63
CA ILE A 415 -2.58 -8.47 4.34
C ILE A 415 -2.25 -7.20 3.55
N ALA A 416 -2.35 -6.02 4.18
CA ALA A 416 -1.99 -4.75 3.55
C ALA A 416 -0.53 -4.74 3.09
N HIS A 417 0.39 -5.31 3.87
CA HIS A 417 1.79 -5.43 3.47
C HIS A 417 1.96 -6.24 2.18
N HIS A 418 1.30 -7.39 2.06
CA HIS A 418 1.36 -8.18 0.81
C HIS A 418 0.71 -7.46 -0.37
N LEU A 419 -0.39 -6.73 -0.15
CA LEU A 419 -1.00 -5.88 -1.16
C LEU A 419 -0.08 -4.71 -1.58
N SER A 420 0.75 -4.18 -0.67
CA SER A 420 1.71 -3.12 -1.02
C SER A 420 2.86 -3.58 -1.91
N LEU A 421 3.10 -4.89 -2.01
CA LEU A 421 4.15 -5.43 -2.86
C LEU A 421 3.82 -5.31 -4.37
N THR A 422 2.57 -4.99 -4.72
CA THR A 422 2.14 -4.85 -6.12
C THR A 422 2.48 -3.49 -6.74
N GLY A 423 3.13 -2.58 -6.00
CA GLY A 423 3.62 -1.30 -6.54
C GLY A 423 3.16 -0.08 -5.74
N ASP A 424 2.70 0.95 -6.45
CA ASP A 424 2.24 2.19 -5.82
C ASP A 424 0.92 1.95 -5.07
N THR A 425 0.85 2.37 -3.81
CA THR A 425 -0.37 2.25 -3.00
C THR A 425 -1.21 3.52 -3.02
N LEU A 426 -0.68 4.63 -3.55
CA LEU A 426 -1.29 5.95 -3.66
C LEU A 426 -1.72 6.21 -5.13
N GLU A 427 -2.39 5.25 -5.75
CA GLU A 427 -2.82 5.30 -7.16
C GLU A 427 -4.00 6.26 -7.38
N MET A 428 -4.06 6.83 -8.59
CA MET A 428 -5.20 7.64 -9.02
C MET A 428 -6.40 6.75 -9.35
N MET A 429 -7.59 7.07 -8.82
CA MET A 429 -8.82 6.30 -9.06
C MET A 429 -9.34 6.48 -10.51
N ARG A 430 -10.11 5.51 -11.01
CA ARG A 430 -10.87 5.69 -12.28
C ARG A 430 -11.86 6.85 -12.12
N ALA A 431 -12.03 7.66 -13.17
CA ALA A 431 -12.84 8.90 -13.14
C ALA A 431 -14.30 8.74 -12.67
N VAL A 432 -14.89 7.55 -12.81
CA VAL A 432 -16.26 7.26 -12.35
C VAL A 432 -16.38 7.18 -10.82
N LEU A 433 -15.27 6.94 -10.11
CA LEU A 433 -15.22 6.91 -8.63
C LEU A 433 -15.04 8.32 -8.02
N ASP A 434 -15.13 9.40 -8.81
CA ASP A 434 -14.84 10.77 -8.35
C ASP A 434 -16.05 11.48 -7.69
N SER A 435 -17.21 10.82 -7.59
CA SER A 435 -18.38 11.33 -6.84
C SER A 435 -18.18 11.19 -5.32
N ASN A 436 -17.55 12.20 -4.72
CA ASN A 436 -16.95 12.11 -3.38
C ASN A 436 -17.92 11.84 -2.21
N PHE A 437 -19.14 12.36 -2.22
CA PHE A 437 -19.97 12.30 -1.01
C PHE A 437 -20.58 10.91 -0.75
N TRP A 438 -21.35 10.41 -1.73
CA TRP A 438 -22.08 9.15 -1.57
C TRP A 438 -21.14 7.94 -1.58
N LEU A 439 -20.13 7.94 -2.47
CA LEU A 439 -19.13 6.88 -2.49
C LEU A 439 -18.38 6.79 -1.16
N ALA A 440 -17.86 7.92 -0.66
CA ALA A 440 -17.11 7.91 0.59
C ALA A 440 -17.97 7.46 1.77
N THR A 441 -19.20 7.98 1.86
CA THR A 441 -20.12 7.64 2.95
C THR A 441 -20.52 6.17 2.90
N HIS A 442 -20.88 5.66 1.72
CA HIS A 442 -21.16 4.24 1.48
C HIS A 442 -19.99 3.37 1.92
N VAL A 443 -18.80 3.61 1.35
CA VAL A 443 -17.63 2.76 1.52
C VAL A 443 -17.17 2.76 2.98
N ILE A 444 -17.18 3.90 3.67
CA ILE A 444 -16.82 3.97 5.10
C ILE A 444 -17.81 3.15 5.94
N ILE A 445 -19.12 3.37 5.77
CA ILE A 445 -20.16 2.72 6.57
C ILE A 445 -20.17 1.21 6.35
N ILE A 446 -20.10 0.76 5.10
CA ILE A 446 -20.13 -0.66 4.79
C ILE A 446 -18.87 -1.38 5.30
N THR A 447 -17.70 -0.72 5.22
CA THR A 447 -16.44 -1.29 5.69
C THR A 447 -16.39 -1.39 7.22
N VAL A 448 -17.02 -0.47 7.95
CA VAL A 448 -17.25 -0.61 9.40
C VAL A 448 -18.11 -1.83 9.71
N GLY A 449 -19.14 -2.09 8.92
CA GLY A 449 -19.94 -3.32 9.01
C GLY A 449 -19.11 -4.58 8.80
N TYR A 450 -18.22 -4.59 7.80
CA TYR A 450 -17.34 -5.72 7.51
C TYR A 450 -16.35 -5.97 8.65
N ALA A 451 -15.74 -4.90 9.18
CA ALA A 451 -14.85 -4.94 10.33
C ALA A 451 -15.52 -5.54 11.57
N ALA A 452 -16.81 -5.23 11.78
CA ALA A 452 -17.61 -5.80 12.86
C ALA A 452 -17.93 -7.29 12.63
N THR A 453 -18.32 -7.71 11.42
CA THR A 453 -18.53 -9.15 11.13
C THR A 453 -17.26 -9.96 11.35
N TYR A 454 -16.10 -9.47 10.89
CA TYR A 454 -14.81 -10.13 11.14
C TYR A 454 -14.49 -10.23 12.63
N LEU A 455 -14.73 -9.16 13.39
CA LEU A 455 -14.49 -9.16 14.82
C LEU A 455 -15.41 -10.15 15.56
N ALA A 456 -16.68 -10.24 15.18
CA ALA A 456 -17.62 -11.21 15.74
C ALA A 456 -17.15 -12.65 15.52
N GLY A 457 -16.75 -13.00 14.29
CA GLY A 457 -16.21 -14.31 13.98
C GLY A 457 -14.91 -14.58 14.73
N PHE A 458 -14.02 -13.59 14.83
CA PHE A 458 -12.77 -13.72 15.60
C PHE A 458 -13.01 -13.98 17.10
N LEU A 459 -13.91 -13.25 17.75
CA LEU A 459 -14.27 -13.51 19.14
C LEU A 459 -14.93 -14.89 19.32
N ALA A 460 -15.68 -15.36 18.31
CA ALA A 460 -16.22 -16.71 18.30
C ALA A 460 -15.13 -17.79 18.18
N ILE A 461 -14.04 -17.53 17.44
CA ILE A 461 -12.86 -18.41 17.42
C ILE A 461 -12.25 -18.50 18.82
N ILE A 462 -12.06 -17.38 19.52
CA ILE A 462 -11.58 -17.38 20.92
C ILE A 462 -12.50 -18.24 21.78
N TYR A 463 -13.81 -18.07 21.67
CA TYR A 463 -14.78 -18.89 22.42
C TYR A 463 -14.58 -20.39 22.17
N VAL A 464 -14.51 -20.82 20.90
CA VAL A 464 -14.40 -22.24 20.53
C VAL A 464 -13.07 -22.83 20.98
N VAL A 465 -11.95 -22.16 20.66
CA VAL A 465 -10.60 -22.64 21.02
C VAL A 465 -10.46 -22.73 22.54
N MET A 466 -10.85 -21.66 23.27
CA MET A 466 -10.73 -21.66 24.72
C MET A 466 -11.66 -22.69 25.37
N GLY A 467 -12.86 -22.90 24.84
CA GLY A 467 -13.80 -23.87 25.39
C GLY A 467 -13.41 -25.33 25.17
N VAL A 468 -12.81 -25.65 24.02
CA VAL A 468 -12.35 -27.01 23.70
C VAL A 468 -11.09 -27.35 24.50
N PHE A 469 -10.09 -26.46 24.50
CA PHE A 469 -8.75 -26.77 25.03
C PHE A 469 -8.53 -26.37 26.50
N THR A 470 -9.42 -25.58 27.11
CA THR A 470 -9.24 -25.08 28.49
C THR A 470 -10.56 -25.05 29.26
N PRO A 471 -10.55 -24.99 30.60
CA PRO A 471 -11.76 -24.77 31.39
C PRO A 471 -12.13 -23.26 31.49
N TRP A 472 -11.49 -22.39 30.71
CA TRP A 472 -11.51 -20.93 30.89
C TRP A 472 -12.92 -20.32 30.76
N LEU A 473 -13.80 -20.87 29.91
CA LEU A 473 -15.17 -20.34 29.76
C LEU A 473 -16.01 -20.48 31.04
N ASN A 474 -15.65 -21.41 31.94
CA ASN A 474 -16.37 -21.67 33.18
C ASN A 474 -15.95 -20.74 34.32
N LYS A 475 -14.81 -20.07 34.18
CA LYS A 475 -14.35 -19.15 35.22
C LYS A 475 -15.31 -17.96 35.30
N GLU A 476 -15.61 -17.57 36.53
CA GLU A 476 -16.31 -16.31 36.78
C GLU A 476 -15.55 -15.18 36.11
N PHE A 477 -16.32 -14.32 35.48
CA PHE A 477 -15.84 -13.09 34.89
C PHE A 477 -15.39 -12.18 36.04
N ASP A 478 -14.09 -11.93 36.14
CA ASP A 478 -13.52 -10.97 37.09
C ASP A 478 -13.08 -9.69 36.37
N PRO A 479 -13.86 -8.59 36.47
CA PRO A 479 -13.49 -7.29 35.90
C PRO A 479 -12.31 -6.64 36.63
N ARG A 480 -11.97 -7.09 37.85
CA ARG A 480 -10.91 -6.50 38.69
C ARG A 480 -9.53 -7.06 38.39
N SER A 481 -9.43 -8.20 37.71
CA SER A 481 -8.17 -8.73 37.17
C SER A 481 -7.59 -7.87 36.02
N ALA A 482 -8.37 -6.89 35.55
CA ALA A 482 -8.10 -6.06 34.39
C ALA A 482 -8.35 -4.56 34.68
N VAL A 483 -7.24 -3.83 34.67
CA VAL A 483 -7.04 -2.38 34.61
C VAL A 483 -8.16 -1.45 35.11
N VAL A 484 -7.91 -0.87 36.29
CA VAL A 484 -8.51 0.39 36.76
C VAL A 484 -7.93 1.56 35.95
N ILE A 485 -8.71 2.07 34.99
CA ILE A 485 -8.73 3.51 34.64
C ILE A 485 -10.08 4.03 35.13
N ALA A 486 -10.05 5.03 36.01
CA ALA A 486 -11.25 5.69 36.52
C ALA A 486 -12.03 6.32 35.34
N PRO A 487 -13.37 6.14 35.26
CA PRO A 487 -14.17 6.75 34.21
C PRO A 487 -14.12 8.28 34.34
N ILE A 488 -13.76 8.97 33.25
CA ILE A 488 -13.64 10.44 33.16
C ILE A 488 -15.05 11.10 33.13
N SER A 489 -16.14 10.33 33.06
CA SER A 489 -17.51 10.83 33.00
C SER A 489 -18.51 9.91 33.72
N PRO A 490 -19.50 10.47 34.45
CA PRO A 490 -20.61 9.73 35.07
C PRO A 490 -21.44 8.91 34.06
N VAL A 491 -21.55 9.38 32.81
CA VAL A 491 -22.31 8.70 31.74
C VAL A 491 -21.65 7.37 31.36
N LEU A 492 -20.32 7.37 31.24
CA LEU A 492 -19.54 6.16 30.96
C LEU A 492 -19.54 5.20 32.15
N ALA A 493 -19.60 5.72 33.38
CA ALA A 493 -19.76 4.88 34.57
C ALA A 493 -21.11 4.15 34.57
N GLY A 494 -22.20 4.80 34.14
CA GLY A 494 -23.52 4.19 33.97
C GLY A 494 -23.56 3.04 32.95
N ILE A 495 -22.91 3.20 31.79
CA ILE A 495 -22.82 2.14 30.76
C ILE A 495 -21.99 0.94 31.26
N THR A 496 -20.91 1.20 31.99
CA THR A 496 -20.06 0.14 32.56
C THR A 496 -20.78 -0.62 33.68
N ALA A 497 -21.56 0.08 34.51
CA ALA A 497 -22.37 -0.54 35.57
C ALA A 497 -23.52 -1.39 35.01
N ALA A 498 -24.15 -0.96 33.92
CA ALA A 498 -25.23 -1.72 33.25
C ALA A 498 -24.74 -2.97 32.49
N THR A 499 -23.44 -3.05 32.18
CA THR A 499 -22.85 -4.17 31.44
C THR A 499 -22.25 -5.24 32.35
N HIS A 500 -22.03 -4.99 33.64
CA HIS A 500 -21.52 -6.02 34.55
C HIS A 500 -22.65 -6.85 35.17
N VAL A 501 -22.85 -8.08 34.69
CA VAL A 501 -23.78 -9.02 35.31
C VAL A 501 -23.02 -9.80 36.38
N LYS A 502 -23.42 -9.65 37.65
CA LYS A 502 -22.78 -10.32 38.79
C LYS A 502 -22.91 -11.84 38.64
N GLY A 503 -21.78 -12.57 38.71
CA GLY A 503 -21.73 -14.02 38.53
C GLY A 503 -21.72 -14.50 37.06
N GLU A 504 -21.54 -13.58 36.10
CA GLU A 504 -21.38 -13.95 34.69
C GLU A 504 -20.09 -14.76 34.47
N THR A 505 -20.11 -15.73 33.56
CA THR A 505 -18.92 -16.49 33.16
C THR A 505 -18.26 -15.86 31.93
N ASN A 506 -16.97 -16.13 31.72
CA ASN A 506 -16.27 -15.68 30.51
C ASN A 506 -16.98 -16.09 29.20
N GLY A 507 -17.60 -17.28 29.18
CA GLY A 507 -18.37 -17.75 28.03
C GLY A 507 -19.65 -16.93 27.77
N SER A 508 -20.39 -16.56 28.82
CA SER A 508 -21.57 -15.70 28.69
C SER A 508 -21.19 -14.30 28.22
N ALA A 509 -20.10 -13.73 28.77
CA ALA A 509 -19.61 -12.42 28.38
C ALA A 509 -19.25 -12.40 26.87
N LEU A 510 -18.51 -13.40 26.38
CA LEU A 510 -18.19 -13.53 24.96
C LEU A 510 -19.45 -13.68 24.09
N ASN A 511 -20.44 -14.47 24.52
CA ASN A 511 -21.70 -14.61 23.80
C ASN A 511 -22.43 -13.27 23.64
N ARG A 512 -22.46 -12.47 24.70
CA ARG A 512 -23.07 -11.14 24.67
C ARG A 512 -22.29 -10.16 23.80
N MET A 513 -20.95 -10.19 23.85
CA MET A 513 -20.09 -9.38 22.99
C MET A 513 -20.31 -9.72 21.51
N VAL A 514 -20.24 -11.00 21.13
CA VAL A 514 -20.45 -11.46 19.76
C VAL A 514 -21.84 -11.05 19.26
N TYR A 515 -22.88 -11.24 20.07
CA TYR A 515 -24.23 -10.83 19.71
C TYR A 515 -24.34 -9.31 19.45
N GLY A 516 -23.83 -8.48 20.36
CA GLY A 516 -23.87 -7.03 20.21
C GLY A 516 -23.11 -6.56 18.95
N ILE A 517 -21.98 -7.18 18.65
CA ILE A 517 -21.19 -6.87 17.45
C ILE A 517 -21.91 -7.31 16.19
N ILE A 518 -22.62 -8.45 16.19
CA ILE A 518 -23.44 -8.87 15.04
C ILE A 518 -24.58 -7.89 14.80
N CYS A 519 -25.28 -7.43 15.84
CA CYS A 519 -26.30 -6.39 15.68
C CYS A 519 -25.73 -5.11 15.05
N PHE A 520 -24.56 -4.68 15.53
CA PHE A 520 -23.83 -3.54 14.97
C PHE A 520 -23.44 -3.81 13.51
N ALA A 521 -22.91 -4.99 13.20
CA ALA A 521 -22.53 -5.38 11.85
C ALA A 521 -23.74 -5.39 10.89
N THR A 522 -24.88 -5.93 11.32
CA THR A 522 -26.13 -5.92 10.54
C THR A 522 -26.55 -4.50 10.18
N LEU A 523 -26.57 -3.58 11.17
CA LEU A 523 -26.97 -2.19 10.93
C LEU A 523 -26.07 -1.51 9.91
N PHE A 524 -24.75 -1.57 10.11
CA PHE A 524 -23.80 -0.87 9.25
C PHE A 524 -23.66 -1.52 7.86
N SER A 525 -23.74 -2.86 7.76
CA SER A 525 -23.75 -3.54 6.46
C SER A 525 -25.04 -3.25 5.68
N LEU A 526 -26.21 -3.18 6.34
CA LEU A 526 -27.47 -2.84 5.69
C LEU A 526 -27.49 -1.39 5.20
N VAL A 527 -27.21 -0.44 6.10
CA VAL A 527 -27.17 0.99 5.75
C VAL A 527 -26.11 1.23 4.68
N GLY A 528 -24.93 0.63 4.83
CA GLY A 528 -23.89 0.65 3.82
C GLY A 528 -24.40 0.16 2.46
N THR A 529 -25.03 -1.01 2.41
CA THR A 529 -25.55 -1.58 1.14
C THR A 529 -26.58 -0.65 0.48
N ILE A 530 -27.50 -0.06 1.25
CA ILE A 530 -28.49 0.90 0.72
C ILE A 530 -27.81 2.16 0.17
N LEU A 531 -26.86 2.73 0.90
CA LEU A 531 -26.08 3.90 0.44
C LEU A 531 -25.29 3.60 -0.84
N GLY A 532 -24.84 2.35 -1.01
CA GLY A 532 -24.19 1.89 -2.23
C GLY A 532 -25.12 1.92 -3.43
N GLY A 533 -26.38 1.49 -3.23
CA GLY A 533 -27.40 1.60 -4.27
C GLY A 533 -27.73 3.05 -4.64
N ILE A 534 -27.80 3.96 -3.66
CA ILE A 534 -28.00 5.40 -3.93
C ILE A 534 -26.84 5.96 -4.77
N TRP A 535 -25.60 5.60 -4.43
CA TRP A 535 -24.43 5.99 -5.21
C TRP A 535 -24.45 5.42 -6.64
N ALA A 536 -24.84 4.15 -6.80
CA ALA A 536 -24.94 3.49 -8.10
C ALA A 536 -26.02 4.15 -8.97
N ASP A 537 -27.14 4.56 -8.38
CA ASP A 537 -28.20 5.27 -9.09
C ASP A 537 -27.70 6.59 -9.67
N GLN A 538 -26.96 7.37 -8.88
CA GLN A 538 -26.40 8.64 -9.33
C GLN A 538 -25.27 8.49 -10.35
N SER A 539 -24.47 7.43 -10.23
CA SER A 539 -23.26 7.27 -11.06
C SER A 539 -23.55 6.52 -12.36
N TRP A 540 -24.47 5.56 -12.33
CA TRP A 540 -24.75 4.63 -13.44
C TRP A 540 -26.21 4.65 -13.89
N GLY A 541 -27.06 5.47 -13.27
CA GLY A 541 -28.48 5.56 -13.61
C GLY A 541 -29.32 4.35 -13.15
N ARG A 542 -28.78 3.52 -12.23
CA ARG A 542 -29.51 2.38 -11.65
C ARG A 542 -29.14 2.12 -10.19
N PHE A 543 -30.15 1.92 -9.35
CA PHE A 543 -29.96 1.60 -7.93
C PHE A 543 -29.32 0.22 -7.69
N TRP A 544 -29.64 -0.78 -8.50
CA TRP A 544 -29.14 -2.16 -8.34
C TRP A 544 -29.08 -2.87 -9.69
N GLY A 545 -28.19 -3.83 -9.84
CA GLY A 545 -27.99 -4.56 -11.10
C GLY A 545 -27.33 -5.93 -10.94
N TRP A 546 -27.32 -6.49 -9.73
CA TRP A 546 -26.90 -7.85 -9.43
C TRP A 546 -25.44 -8.15 -9.82
N ASP A 547 -24.59 -7.13 -9.83
CA ASP A 547 -23.14 -7.29 -10.00
C ASP A 547 -22.58 -8.15 -8.84
N PRO A 548 -21.54 -8.99 -9.06
CA PRO A 548 -20.92 -9.78 -8.00
C PRO A 548 -20.62 -9.03 -6.70
N LYS A 549 -20.24 -7.75 -6.75
CA LYS A 549 -19.98 -6.95 -5.53
C LYS A 549 -21.26 -6.53 -4.81
N GLU A 550 -22.29 -6.15 -5.55
CA GLU A 550 -23.63 -5.84 -5.00
C GLU A 550 -24.19 -7.09 -4.30
N ASN A 551 -24.08 -8.25 -4.95
CA ASN A 551 -24.46 -9.55 -4.36
C ASN A 551 -23.61 -9.88 -3.13
N GLY A 552 -22.30 -9.65 -3.19
CA GLY A 552 -21.41 -9.84 -2.03
C GLY A 552 -21.83 -9.01 -0.82
N ALA A 553 -22.16 -7.73 -1.01
CA ALA A 553 -22.67 -6.86 0.05
C ALA A 553 -23.99 -7.39 0.64
N LEU A 554 -24.93 -7.77 -0.23
CA LEU A 554 -26.22 -8.32 0.17
C LEU A 554 -26.09 -9.62 0.98
N ILE A 555 -25.21 -10.55 0.57
CA ILE A 555 -25.02 -11.82 1.27
C ILE A 555 -24.52 -11.58 2.71
N ILE A 556 -23.68 -10.56 2.96
CA ILE A 556 -23.24 -10.21 4.33
C ILE A 556 -24.44 -9.77 5.17
N VAL A 557 -25.30 -8.91 4.64
CA VAL A 557 -26.50 -8.43 5.34
C VAL A 557 -27.42 -9.60 5.68
N ILE A 558 -27.71 -10.45 4.69
CA ILE A 558 -28.55 -11.64 4.85
C ILE A 558 -27.93 -12.59 5.87
N TRP A 559 -26.62 -12.82 5.81
CA TRP A 559 -25.95 -13.73 6.74
C TRP A 559 -26.04 -13.23 8.18
N ASN A 560 -25.74 -11.95 8.43
CA ASN A 560 -25.87 -11.38 9.77
C ASN A 560 -27.33 -11.44 10.26
N ALA A 561 -28.32 -11.20 9.39
CA ALA A 561 -29.74 -11.35 9.71
C ALA A 561 -30.11 -12.81 10.04
N ILE A 562 -29.58 -13.79 9.31
CA ILE A 562 -29.77 -15.23 9.59
C ILE A 562 -29.26 -15.57 10.99
N ILE A 563 -28.09 -15.06 11.40
CA ILE A 563 -27.56 -15.33 12.75
C ILE A 563 -28.52 -14.80 13.84
N LEU A 564 -28.99 -13.56 13.68
CA LEU A 564 -29.92 -12.94 14.62
C LEU A 564 -31.27 -13.67 14.64
N HIS A 565 -31.79 -14.03 13.48
CA HIS A 565 -33.05 -14.76 13.35
C HIS A 565 -32.95 -16.17 13.95
N ALA A 566 -31.86 -16.90 13.68
CA ALA A 566 -31.63 -18.23 14.24
C ALA A 566 -31.52 -18.21 15.78
N ARG A 567 -30.93 -17.14 16.35
CA ARG A 567 -30.92 -16.93 17.80
C ARG A 567 -32.32 -16.67 18.33
N TRP A 568 -33.06 -15.75 17.71
CA TRP A 568 -34.39 -15.36 18.18
C TRP A 568 -35.39 -16.52 18.06
N GLY A 569 -35.35 -17.28 16.97
CA GLY A 569 -36.15 -18.49 16.77
C GLY A 569 -35.70 -19.71 17.58
N GLY A 570 -34.66 -19.59 18.43
CA GLY A 570 -34.17 -20.68 19.27
C GLY A 570 -33.43 -21.81 18.53
N LEU A 571 -33.24 -21.68 17.21
CA LEU A 571 -32.54 -22.65 16.35
C LEU A 571 -31.04 -22.71 16.65
N ALA A 572 -30.44 -21.57 17.00
CA ALA A 572 -29.03 -21.44 17.34
C ALA A 572 -28.88 -20.84 18.75
N ARG A 573 -28.46 -21.68 19.71
CA ARG A 573 -27.98 -21.22 21.02
C ARG A 573 -26.52 -20.77 20.93
N THR A 574 -25.89 -20.46 22.06
CA THR A 574 -24.52 -19.90 22.12
C THR A 574 -23.52 -20.55 21.16
N ARG A 575 -23.37 -21.88 21.17
CA ARG A 575 -22.43 -22.58 20.28
C ARG A 575 -22.78 -22.46 18.79
N GLY A 576 -24.07 -22.54 18.46
CA GLY A 576 -24.54 -22.35 17.09
C GLY A 576 -24.23 -20.94 16.59
N ILE A 577 -24.43 -19.92 17.44
CA ILE A 577 -24.09 -18.54 17.12
C ILE A 577 -22.59 -18.37 16.88
N MET A 578 -21.74 -19.00 17.70
CA MET A 578 -20.29 -18.97 17.48
C MET A 578 -19.92 -19.58 16.13
N ALA A 579 -20.48 -20.74 15.78
CA ALA A 579 -20.23 -21.39 14.49
C ALA A 579 -20.68 -20.50 13.32
N LEU A 580 -21.88 -19.92 13.40
CA LEU A 580 -22.40 -19.04 12.35
C LEU A 580 -21.62 -17.71 12.24
N ALA A 581 -21.12 -17.18 13.36
CA ALA A 581 -20.24 -16.01 13.38
C ALA A 581 -18.89 -16.30 12.72
N ILE A 582 -18.29 -17.47 12.97
CA ILE A 582 -17.07 -17.91 12.28
C ILE A 582 -17.34 -18.06 10.77
N PHE A 583 -18.49 -18.62 10.37
CA PHE A 583 -18.88 -18.68 8.97
C PHE A 583 -19.10 -17.28 8.37
N GLY A 584 -19.54 -16.30 9.18
CA GLY A 584 -19.60 -14.89 8.78
C GLY A 584 -18.26 -14.36 8.24
N ASN A 585 -17.13 -14.79 8.81
CA ASN A 585 -15.81 -14.44 8.28
C ASN A 585 -15.60 -14.95 6.84
N ILE A 586 -16.08 -16.16 6.54
CA ILE A 586 -16.02 -16.75 5.20
C ILE A 586 -16.83 -15.91 4.23
N VAL A 587 -18.07 -15.58 4.61
CA VAL A 587 -18.98 -14.76 3.81
C VAL A 587 -18.38 -13.39 3.50
N THR A 588 -17.84 -12.70 4.51
CA THR A 588 -17.20 -11.40 4.34
C THR A 588 -15.92 -11.50 3.50
N SER A 589 -15.11 -12.55 3.66
CA SER A 589 -13.91 -12.77 2.85
C SER A 589 -14.22 -13.03 1.38
N TRP A 590 -15.28 -13.79 1.11
CA TRP A 590 -15.76 -14.03 -0.25
C TRP A 590 -16.28 -12.74 -0.89
N SER A 591 -17.13 -12.01 -0.19
CA SER A 591 -17.68 -10.73 -0.66
C SER A 591 -16.59 -9.72 -1.01
N TRP A 592 -15.51 -9.68 -0.21
CA TRP A 592 -14.45 -8.70 -0.39
C TRP A 592 -13.32 -9.14 -1.32
N PHE A 593 -12.81 -10.37 -1.19
CA PHE A 593 -11.75 -10.90 -2.06
C PHE A 593 -12.32 -11.68 -3.25
N GLY A 594 -13.17 -12.67 -2.98
CA GLY A 594 -13.69 -13.61 -3.98
C GLY A 594 -14.40 -12.93 -5.15
N THR A 595 -15.23 -11.91 -4.89
CA THR A 595 -15.94 -11.17 -5.95
C THR A 595 -14.99 -10.45 -6.93
N ASN A 596 -13.85 -9.94 -6.45
CA ASN A 596 -12.84 -9.33 -7.31
C ASN A 596 -12.14 -10.37 -8.20
N MET A 597 -12.08 -11.62 -7.76
CA MET A 597 -11.44 -12.72 -8.52
C MET A 597 -12.28 -13.22 -9.68
N LEU A 598 -13.59 -12.97 -9.66
CA LEU A 598 -14.48 -13.38 -10.75
C LEU A 598 -14.21 -12.59 -12.04
N GLY A 599 -13.56 -11.43 -11.97
CA GLY A 599 -13.17 -10.65 -13.16
C GLY A 599 -14.33 -10.03 -13.96
N VAL A 600 -15.58 -10.28 -13.54
CA VAL A 600 -16.81 -9.81 -14.17
C VAL A 600 -17.39 -8.64 -13.37
N GLY A 601 -17.96 -7.66 -14.07
CA GLY A 601 -18.64 -6.52 -13.47
C GLY A 601 -17.88 -5.20 -13.58
N LEU A 602 -18.59 -4.08 -13.39
CA LEU A 602 -18.06 -2.71 -13.53
C LEU A 602 -17.03 -2.36 -12.43
N HIS A 603 -16.81 -3.27 -11.49
CA HIS A 603 -15.96 -3.07 -10.32
C HIS A 603 -14.70 -3.95 -10.27
N SER A 604 -14.27 -4.64 -11.34
CA SER A 604 -13.03 -5.42 -11.28
C SER A 604 -11.80 -4.48 -11.32
N TYR A 605 -11.11 -4.35 -10.18
CA TYR A 605 -9.98 -3.43 -9.98
C TYR A 605 -8.66 -4.12 -9.61
N GLY A 606 -8.59 -5.45 -9.59
CA GLY A 606 -7.34 -6.15 -9.27
C GLY A 606 -7.47 -7.67 -9.36
N PHE A 607 -6.79 -8.28 -10.32
CA PHE A 607 -6.69 -9.72 -10.44
C PHE A 607 -5.58 -10.24 -9.51
N MET A 608 -5.94 -11.04 -8.51
CA MET A 608 -4.98 -11.65 -7.59
C MET A 608 -5.02 -13.17 -7.67
N ASP A 609 -4.36 -13.77 -8.66
CA ASP A 609 -4.19 -15.24 -8.70
C ASP A 609 -3.59 -15.79 -7.40
N GLN A 610 -2.68 -15.03 -6.77
CA GLN A 610 -2.05 -15.39 -5.49
C GLN A 610 -3.01 -15.35 -4.30
N ALA A 611 -4.05 -14.50 -4.34
CA ALA A 611 -5.03 -14.42 -3.25
C ALA A 611 -6.02 -15.58 -3.25
N PHE A 612 -6.14 -16.34 -4.35
CA PHE A 612 -7.06 -17.47 -4.44
C PHE A 612 -6.70 -18.55 -3.43
N VAL A 613 -5.42 -18.95 -3.44
CA VAL A 613 -4.89 -19.96 -2.53
C VAL A 613 -5.03 -19.49 -1.08
N ALA A 614 -4.72 -18.22 -0.81
CA ALA A 614 -4.89 -17.64 0.52
C ALA A 614 -6.36 -17.66 0.97
N LEU A 615 -7.31 -17.35 0.08
CA LEU A 615 -8.74 -17.39 0.38
C LEU A 615 -9.22 -18.82 0.61
N VAL A 616 -8.81 -19.80 -0.20
CA VAL A 616 -9.16 -21.21 -0.02
C VAL A 616 -8.59 -21.75 1.30
N LEU A 617 -7.33 -21.48 1.61
CA LEU A 617 -6.71 -21.86 2.89
C LEU A 617 -7.43 -21.20 4.07
N PHE A 618 -7.81 -19.93 3.93
CA PHE A 618 -8.59 -19.23 4.92
C PHE A 618 -9.95 -19.90 5.13
N VAL A 619 -10.72 -20.17 4.08
CA VAL A 619 -12.01 -20.88 4.14
C VAL A 619 -11.85 -22.23 4.83
N ALA A 620 -10.86 -23.03 4.41
CA ALA A 620 -10.57 -24.33 5.03
C ALA A 620 -10.27 -24.19 6.53
N SER A 621 -9.48 -23.19 6.93
CA SER A 621 -9.20 -22.92 8.35
C SER A 621 -10.46 -22.61 9.15
N GLN A 622 -11.37 -21.79 8.60
CA GLN A 622 -12.63 -21.43 9.26
C GLN A 622 -13.56 -22.64 9.37
N LEU A 623 -13.62 -23.49 8.34
CA LEU A 623 -14.41 -24.73 8.36
C LEU A 623 -13.90 -25.72 9.42
N ILE A 624 -12.58 -25.85 9.59
CA ILE A 624 -11.99 -26.65 10.67
C ILE A 624 -12.42 -26.12 12.05
N LEU A 625 -12.37 -24.80 12.25
CA LEU A 625 -12.78 -24.16 13.50
C LEU A 625 -14.29 -24.34 13.78
N ILE A 626 -15.12 -24.29 12.74
CA ILE A 626 -16.54 -24.64 12.83
C ILE A 626 -16.70 -26.12 13.24
N GLY A 627 -15.93 -27.03 12.65
CA GLY A 627 -15.90 -28.44 13.05
C GLY A 627 -15.59 -28.63 14.54
N LEU A 628 -14.60 -27.88 15.08
CA LEU A 628 -14.31 -27.87 16.52
C LEU A 628 -15.51 -27.39 17.34
N ALA A 629 -16.24 -26.39 16.85
CA ALA A 629 -17.43 -25.86 17.53
C ALA A 629 -18.53 -26.93 17.70
N TYR A 630 -18.58 -27.96 16.83
CA TYR A 630 -19.56 -29.05 16.85
C TYR A 630 -19.11 -30.32 17.58
N ILE A 631 -17.88 -30.38 18.10
CA ILE A 631 -17.45 -31.48 18.97
C ILE A 631 -18.43 -31.64 20.15
N PRO A 632 -18.86 -32.86 20.54
CA PRO A 632 -19.82 -33.06 21.63
C PRO A 632 -19.42 -32.30 22.90
N ALA A 633 -20.39 -31.64 23.57
CA ALA A 633 -20.14 -30.78 24.73
C ALA A 633 -19.38 -31.50 25.86
N ALA A 634 -19.62 -32.80 26.02
CA ALA A 634 -18.92 -33.63 27.01
C ALA A 634 -17.41 -33.71 26.78
N LYS A 635 -16.93 -33.48 25.55
CA LYS A 635 -15.50 -33.47 25.20
C LYS A 635 -14.87 -32.09 25.36
N TRP A 636 -15.65 -31.04 25.62
CA TRP A 636 -15.11 -29.72 25.90
C TRP A 636 -14.59 -29.68 27.32
N ARG A 637 -13.38 -29.14 27.52
CA ARG A 637 -12.86 -28.91 28.88
C ARG A 637 -13.70 -27.90 29.66
N SER A 638 -14.47 -27.05 28.98
CA SER A 638 -15.46 -26.14 29.57
C SER A 638 -16.89 -26.69 29.61
N ALA A 639 -17.12 -28.00 29.68
CA ALA A 639 -18.46 -28.61 29.59
C ALA A 639 -19.56 -28.04 30.52
N ALA A 640 -19.21 -27.47 31.68
CA ALA A 640 -20.17 -27.00 32.69
C ALA A 640 -21.01 -25.77 32.28
N VAL A 641 -20.51 -24.88 31.42
CA VAL A 641 -21.25 -23.67 30.95
C VAL A 641 -22.07 -23.93 29.68
N ILE A 642 -22.04 -25.16 29.14
CA ILE A 642 -22.60 -25.49 27.80
C ILE A 642 -24.02 -26.08 27.87
N LYS A 643 -24.56 -26.35 29.06
CA LYS A 643 -25.93 -26.87 29.23
C LYS A 643 -27.00 -25.80 29.02
#